data_AF-A0A4P6YV97-F1
#
_entry.id   AF-A0A4P6YV97-F1
#
_cell.length_a   1.000
_cell.length_b   1.000
_cell.length_c   1.000
_cell.angle_alpha   90.00
_cell.angle_beta   90.00
_cell.angle_gamma   90.00
#
_symmetry.space_group_name_H-M   'P 1'
#
loop_
_entity.id
_entity.type
_entity.pdbx_description
1 polymer ?
#
loop_
_entity_poly.entity_id
_entity_poly.type
_entity_poly.pdbx_seq_one_letter_code
_entity_poly.pdbx_strand_id
1 'polypeptide(L)'
;MNYLKENEYMKKQVIVSTGLASAMVISTLAGPVAVLADVKPEESRVEQKMKSKAGKGTDVSSEQSKKALQEFRKGMPNGPKLGTNKQVPTKRTEPVTKQRQAAKIARIGEGKAFEQLIPDAELRGGIATYGGYKEGENLISDDVTILNESDDATAVKQVLAKITWLCLYQQDTYSVTNLTGINNLTNLEHLDFDNDTNVGVKHNIKSIASGTFANMSKLDIIYLDGNGLESIDPDAFENNDKLRYLIIYDNPLTDFDFLHPLSLNMNVQAGWNKSVIWQDSVKLLAETNGVPIPVFLDNSGMDMQRVVKLTAKFKQQLQGNHAYDDELNNIDYSYLNQNETFKRLIPDGGLRTAIVEAVDGEAQKILNESDSEATIKEVLKSINNLQNYGGEVTIRSLDGINNLTNLEYLYLEDQCIVELKANTFADMDKLSRLYLSDSGTTSIDENAFAGLTSLKYLDFYNGFEQVKLKAKTFAPLNNLEELYLYNCDISTTNFANLTKLIEFGLGGKLGLTKLDAKIFAKMTALEYFDLYYSLITEIDENTFVGLDKLKSVYLENNSNLTNFDFLHALSVSSNLGTSTEDWERSLAWQDSVNELAVSLGVMPLEFIGSTSSTAIACAKFKQGLNVIKNTQNVGGVTNNDAIKAAQDELKAAVESGDEAQISTLKNNLYNLINTEIKSTSDSLIKNANNNAAVKTALAAVETAKNNHDYGNMATLINNLKTVVATYKTATVNNANKLLTHQSVKTAGANTNIARAKTNLQNALNATGKNYDQIAELTQKLTAAINGTTIKQVKVSVAKSYHKNNYITVTTTKGNKVTVKAGNKVVATMTAKSDNKFNIKINGLKAKQKLTVIAERNDEATILHTTTTVTHQVTASPKVKAKKLKVKGKLVTGTVKKGSTVKVYKGKKLIAEKVIKNGKIKITLKKKYAKKTKLKITIQHDHANGFASKTWTVRVK
;
A
#
# COMPACT_ATOMS: atom_id res chain seq x y z
N MET A 1 0.89 -47.41 24.76
CA MET A 1 1.65 -47.81 25.97
C MET A 1 2.78 -48.82 25.67
N ASN A 2 2.54 -49.93 24.96
CA ASN A 2 3.62 -50.84 24.54
C ASN A 2 4.54 -50.22 23.47
N TYR A 3 4.00 -49.42 22.54
CA TYR A 3 4.75 -48.63 21.55
C TYR A 3 5.79 -47.66 22.18
N LEU A 4 5.53 -47.15 23.39
CA LEU A 4 6.43 -46.23 24.11
C LEU A 4 7.60 -46.94 24.82
N LYS A 5 7.55 -48.27 24.95
CA LYS A 5 8.62 -49.03 25.63
C LYS A 5 9.84 -49.22 24.75
N GLU A 6 9.66 -49.32 23.43
CA GLU A 6 10.69 -49.77 22.48
C GLU A 6 11.45 -48.63 21.77
N ASN A 7 10.95 -47.39 21.82
CA ASN A 7 11.52 -46.29 21.04
C ASN A 7 12.29 -45.27 21.93
N GLU A 8 13.63 -45.37 21.98
CA GLU A 8 14.49 -44.49 22.79
C GLU A 8 14.47 -43.01 22.36
N TYR A 9 14.12 -42.73 21.10
CA TYR A 9 14.06 -41.37 20.55
C TYR A 9 12.87 -40.57 21.10
N MET A 10 11.70 -41.21 21.22
CA MET A 10 10.48 -40.58 21.78
C MET A 10 10.56 -40.37 23.29
N LYS A 11 11.35 -41.17 24.02
CA LYS A 11 11.59 -40.96 25.47
C LYS A 11 12.28 -39.63 25.78
N LYS A 12 13.11 -39.11 24.87
CA LYS A 12 13.75 -37.80 25.03
C LYS A 12 12.80 -36.62 24.74
N GLN A 13 11.79 -36.81 23.89
CA GLN A 13 10.80 -35.79 23.52
C GLN A 13 9.71 -35.61 24.60
N VAL A 14 9.24 -36.69 25.25
CA VAL A 14 8.23 -36.61 26.33
C VAL A 14 8.72 -35.80 27.55
N ILE A 15 10.04 -35.80 27.80
CA ILE A 15 10.65 -35.00 28.89
C ILE A 15 10.62 -33.50 28.57
N VAL A 16 10.57 -33.12 27.29
CA VAL A 16 10.51 -31.71 26.85
C VAL A 16 9.07 -31.22 26.79
N SER A 17 8.10 -32.05 26.36
CA SER A 17 6.69 -31.65 26.26
C SER A 17 5.94 -31.61 27.60
N THR A 18 6.31 -32.45 28.58
CA THR A 18 5.71 -32.43 29.92
C THR A 18 6.14 -31.24 30.78
N GLY A 19 7.23 -30.55 30.41
CA GLY A 19 7.68 -29.32 31.10
C GLY A 19 6.83 -28.07 30.83
N LEU A 20 6.02 -28.06 29.75
CA LEU A 20 5.17 -26.93 29.39
C LEU A 20 3.68 -27.16 29.74
N ALA A 21 3.21 -28.41 29.75
CA ALA A 21 1.80 -28.73 30.06
C ALA A 21 1.45 -28.65 31.56
N SER A 22 2.41 -28.72 32.48
CA SER A 22 2.13 -28.68 33.94
C SER A 22 1.98 -27.27 34.54
N ALA A 23 2.05 -26.20 33.75
CA ALA A 23 1.88 -24.83 34.24
C ALA A 23 0.47 -24.24 34.03
N MET A 24 -0.42 -24.91 33.29
CA MET A 24 -1.73 -24.34 32.89
C MET A 24 -2.97 -25.02 33.49
N VAL A 25 -2.82 -26.04 34.34
CA VAL A 25 -3.96 -26.81 34.91
C VAL A 25 -4.10 -26.66 36.44
N ILE A 26 -3.58 -25.57 37.02
CA ILE A 26 -3.86 -25.21 38.43
C ILE A 26 -4.40 -23.78 38.50
N SER A 27 -5.60 -23.53 37.96
CA SER A 27 -6.33 -22.28 38.24
C SER A 27 -7.85 -22.30 38.08
N THR A 28 -8.51 -23.42 37.75
CA THR A 28 -9.97 -23.44 37.57
C THR A 28 -10.65 -24.73 38.03
N LEU A 29 -10.57 -25.03 39.32
CA LEU A 29 -11.57 -25.85 40.02
C LEU A 29 -12.06 -25.09 41.25
N ALA A 30 -12.96 -24.14 41.02
CA ALA A 30 -13.76 -23.52 42.07
C ALA A 30 -15.16 -23.22 41.52
N GLY A 31 -16.02 -24.24 41.52
CA GLY A 31 -17.48 -24.12 41.39
C GLY A 31 -18.15 -24.23 42.76
N PRO A 32 -19.35 -23.66 42.96
CA PRO A 32 -19.89 -23.33 44.28
C PRO A 32 -20.61 -24.52 44.91
N VAL A 33 -20.25 -24.87 46.14
CA VAL A 33 -21.09 -25.69 47.02
C VAL A 33 -21.31 -24.91 48.30
N ALA A 34 -22.56 -24.52 48.52
CA ALA A 34 -23.02 -23.95 49.78
C ALA A 34 -23.49 -25.07 50.72
N VAL A 35 -23.08 -24.92 51.99
CA VAL A 35 -23.65 -25.49 53.22
C VAL A 35 -23.37 -26.97 53.50
N LEU A 36 -22.43 -27.24 54.42
CA LEU A 36 -22.68 -27.93 55.70
C LEU A 36 -21.40 -27.98 56.57
N ALA A 37 -21.52 -27.38 57.77
CA ALA A 37 -20.86 -27.60 59.06
C ALA A 37 -19.42 -28.19 59.19
N ASP A 38 -18.59 -27.41 59.90
CA ASP A 38 -17.58 -27.81 60.92
C ASP A 38 -16.94 -29.20 60.82
N VAL A 39 -15.71 -29.30 60.27
CA VAL A 39 -14.66 -30.21 60.76
C VAL A 39 -13.26 -29.64 60.44
N LYS A 40 -12.39 -29.53 61.45
CA LYS A 40 -10.96 -29.18 61.34
C LYS A 40 -10.15 -30.30 60.68
N PRO A 41 -9.08 -30.03 59.90
CA PRO A 41 -8.10 -31.07 59.55
C PRO A 41 -6.81 -30.96 60.38
N GLU A 42 -6.46 -32.08 61.00
CA GLU A 42 -5.14 -32.42 61.53
C GLU A 42 -4.12 -32.73 60.42
N GLU A 43 -2.86 -32.62 60.81
CA GLU A 43 -1.63 -32.96 60.09
C GLU A 43 -1.59 -34.42 59.58
N SER A 44 -0.79 -34.68 58.52
CA SER A 44 0.44 -35.50 58.61
C SER A 44 0.80 -36.28 57.33
N ARG A 45 2.09 -36.14 56.93
CA ARG A 45 3.01 -37.18 56.42
C ARG A 45 2.69 -37.85 55.06
N VAL A 46 3.61 -37.74 54.09
CA VAL A 46 4.83 -38.57 53.95
C VAL A 46 5.63 -38.06 52.75
N GLU A 47 6.74 -37.38 53.03
CA GLU A 47 7.93 -37.43 52.20
C GLU A 47 8.57 -38.82 52.37
N GLN A 48 8.80 -39.55 51.28
CA GLN A 48 9.97 -40.43 51.12
C GLN A 48 9.98 -41.01 49.71
N LYS A 49 10.81 -40.45 48.82
CA LYS A 49 11.77 -41.20 48.00
C LYS A 49 12.56 -40.27 47.06
N MET A 50 13.86 -40.55 47.00
CA MET A 50 14.84 -40.15 45.98
C MET A 50 15.66 -38.87 46.24
N LYS A 51 16.62 -39.00 47.17
CA LYS A 51 17.97 -38.43 47.03
C LYS A 51 19.02 -39.53 47.20
N SER A 52 19.70 -39.88 46.11
CA SER A 52 21.07 -40.43 46.04
C SER A 52 21.37 -40.54 44.55
N LYS A 53 22.42 -40.04 43.90
CA LYS A 53 23.78 -39.54 44.14
C LYS A 53 24.13 -38.78 42.84
N ALA A 54 25.07 -37.87 42.67
CA ALA A 54 25.99 -37.06 43.47
C ALA A 54 26.76 -36.25 42.41
N GLY A 55 27.08 -34.98 42.64
CA GLY A 55 27.89 -34.24 41.66
C GLY A 55 28.09 -32.74 41.87
N LYS A 56 28.55 -32.36 43.08
CA LYS A 56 29.40 -31.19 43.42
C LYS A 56 29.31 -29.87 42.62
N GLY A 57 29.01 -28.78 43.32
CA GLY A 57 29.40 -27.41 42.92
C GLY A 57 28.69 -26.27 43.67
N THR A 58 29.23 -25.91 44.86
CA THR A 58 29.29 -24.56 45.52
C THR A 58 28.10 -23.58 45.40
N ASP A 59 27.30 -23.31 46.44
CA ASP A 59 27.48 -22.43 47.63
C ASP A 59 26.92 -20.98 47.49
N VAL A 60 25.68 -20.80 48.01
CA VAL A 60 25.16 -19.77 48.94
C VAL A 60 25.34 -18.25 48.65
N SER A 61 24.23 -17.55 48.37
CA SER A 61 23.53 -16.62 49.32
C SER A 61 22.58 -15.63 48.63
N SER A 62 21.45 -15.40 49.27
CA SER A 62 20.23 -14.74 48.81
C SER A 62 20.13 -13.26 49.21
N GLU A 63 21.09 -12.43 48.81
CA GLU A 63 21.10 -10.99 49.17
C GLU A 63 21.01 -10.03 47.97
N GLN A 64 20.85 -10.53 46.73
CA GLN A 64 20.75 -9.70 45.52
C GLN A 64 19.33 -9.59 44.93
N SER A 65 18.40 -10.49 45.23
CA SER A 65 17.03 -10.42 44.70
C SER A 65 16.10 -9.45 45.47
N LYS A 66 16.47 -9.01 46.68
CA LYS A 66 15.67 -8.06 47.49
C LYS A 66 15.98 -6.59 47.24
N LYS A 67 17.07 -6.26 46.53
CA LYS A 67 17.46 -4.87 46.19
C LYS A 67 16.89 -4.37 44.86
N ALA A 68 16.51 -5.27 43.94
CA ALA A 68 15.96 -4.89 42.63
C ALA A 68 14.47 -4.48 42.67
N LEU A 69 13.70 -4.90 43.68
CA LEU A 69 12.27 -4.57 43.78
C LEU A 69 11.97 -3.27 44.54
N GLN A 70 12.97 -2.66 45.20
CA GLN A 70 12.79 -1.44 46.00
C GLN A 70 13.12 -0.14 45.25
N GLU A 71 13.82 -0.21 44.10
CA GLU A 71 14.16 0.97 43.28
C GLU A 71 13.16 1.26 42.14
N PHE A 72 12.22 0.36 41.82
CA PHE A 72 11.23 0.61 40.76
C PHE A 72 10.02 1.47 41.22
N ARG A 73 9.92 1.81 42.52
CA ARG A 73 8.77 2.56 43.09
C ARG A 73 9.02 4.05 43.40
N LYS A 74 10.09 4.65 42.89
CA LYS A 74 10.37 6.09 43.09
C LYS A 74 10.71 6.79 41.77
N GLY A 75 9.69 7.21 41.02
CA GLY A 75 9.89 8.04 39.83
C GLY A 75 8.62 8.59 39.19
N MET A 76 8.24 9.82 39.59
CA MET A 76 7.43 10.81 38.85
C MET A 76 5.89 10.71 38.92
N PRO A 77 5.12 11.78 38.56
CA PRO A 77 4.80 12.93 39.43
C PRO A 77 3.28 13.19 39.55
N ASN A 78 2.92 14.10 40.46
CA ASN A 78 1.55 14.46 40.88
C ASN A 78 0.69 15.22 39.84
N GLY A 79 -0.61 14.88 39.81
CA GLY A 79 -1.75 15.83 39.77
C GLY A 79 -2.86 15.52 38.74
N PRO A 80 -4.14 15.93 38.94
CA PRO A 80 -4.76 16.58 40.10
C PRO A 80 -5.86 15.74 40.78
N LYS A 81 -6.20 16.16 42.01
CA LYS A 81 -7.18 15.56 42.92
C LYS A 81 -8.63 15.83 42.48
N LEU A 82 -9.49 14.82 42.58
CA LEU A 82 -10.96 14.96 42.54
C LEU A 82 -11.56 14.68 43.92
N GLY A 83 -12.55 15.51 44.25
CA GLY A 83 -13.10 15.71 45.58
C GLY A 83 -14.02 14.59 46.09
N THR A 84 -14.30 14.75 47.37
CA THR A 84 -15.01 13.89 48.32
C THR A 84 -16.46 13.55 47.98
N ASN A 85 -16.81 12.29 48.27
CA ASN A 85 -18.08 11.77 48.81
C ASN A 85 -19.40 12.42 48.34
N LYS A 86 -20.21 11.61 47.64
CA LYS A 86 -21.62 11.38 48.00
C LYS A 86 -22.01 9.92 47.74
N GLN A 87 -22.45 9.26 48.80
CA GLN A 87 -23.11 7.96 48.80
C GLN A 87 -24.39 8.01 47.95
N VAL A 88 -24.56 7.05 47.05
CA VAL A 88 -25.86 6.62 46.47
C VAL A 88 -25.78 5.09 46.30
N PRO A 89 -26.84 4.33 46.62
CA PRO A 89 -26.70 3.01 47.24
C PRO A 89 -26.45 1.87 46.26
N THR A 90 -25.77 0.85 46.77
CA THR A 90 -25.63 -0.50 46.23
C THR A 90 -26.98 -1.12 45.89
N LYS A 91 -27.26 -1.30 44.59
CA LYS A 91 -28.03 -2.44 44.09
C LYS A 91 -27.07 -3.33 43.32
N ARG A 92 -26.63 -4.41 43.97
CA ARG A 92 -26.19 -5.62 43.26
C ARG A 92 -27.35 -6.04 42.36
N THR A 93 -27.17 -5.90 41.05
CA THR A 93 -27.82 -6.79 40.10
C THR A 93 -26.72 -7.72 39.64
N GLU A 94 -26.70 -8.92 40.25
CA GLU A 94 -26.05 -10.06 39.62
C GLU A 94 -26.69 -10.26 38.25
N PRO A 95 -25.91 -10.54 37.20
CA PRO A 95 -26.40 -10.35 35.87
C PRO A 95 -27.28 -11.53 35.45
N VAL A 96 -28.53 -11.19 35.14
CA VAL A 96 -29.55 -12.02 34.46
C VAL A 96 -29.10 -12.47 33.05
N THR A 97 -27.82 -12.29 32.68
CA THR A 97 -27.28 -12.58 31.34
C THR A 97 -26.97 -14.06 31.10
N LYS A 98 -26.61 -14.85 32.11
CA LYS A 98 -26.45 -16.31 31.91
C LYS A 98 -27.77 -17.03 31.66
N GLN A 99 -28.89 -16.51 32.18
CA GLN A 99 -30.23 -17.03 31.87
C GLN A 99 -30.86 -16.40 30.62
N ARG A 100 -30.46 -15.18 30.21
CA ARG A 100 -30.97 -14.54 28.98
C ARG A 100 -30.28 -14.98 27.69
N GLN A 101 -29.02 -15.41 27.72
CA GLN A 101 -28.38 -16.06 26.55
C GLN A 101 -28.98 -17.45 26.30
N ALA A 102 -29.19 -18.24 27.36
CA ALA A 102 -29.94 -19.50 27.28
C ALA A 102 -31.39 -19.31 26.81
N ALA A 103 -32.01 -18.15 27.05
CA ALA A 103 -33.39 -17.84 26.65
C ALA A 103 -33.54 -17.16 25.28
N LYS A 104 -32.43 -16.78 24.59
CA LYS A 104 -32.47 -16.18 23.25
C LYS A 104 -32.15 -17.19 22.13
N ILE A 105 -31.40 -18.24 22.46
CA ILE A 105 -31.18 -19.43 21.62
C ILE A 105 -32.45 -20.31 21.58
N ALA A 106 -33.33 -20.19 22.58
CA ALA A 106 -34.57 -20.96 22.73
C ALA A 106 -35.75 -20.53 21.81
N ARG A 107 -35.51 -19.91 20.64
CA ARG A 107 -36.58 -19.49 19.68
C ARG A 107 -36.16 -19.56 18.20
N ILE A 108 -35.23 -20.43 17.85
CA ILE A 108 -34.86 -20.67 16.45
C ILE A 108 -35.53 -22.00 16.03
N GLY A 109 -36.29 -21.99 14.94
CA GLY A 109 -36.96 -23.15 14.37
C GLY A 109 -38.36 -23.48 14.94
N GLU A 110 -39.07 -22.52 15.55
CA GLU A 110 -40.40 -22.73 16.16
C GLU A 110 -41.60 -22.47 15.20
N GLY A 111 -41.35 -22.20 13.92
CA GLY A 111 -42.42 -22.02 12.94
C GLY A 111 -43.24 -23.31 12.82
N LYS A 112 -44.58 -23.25 12.92
CA LYS A 112 -45.43 -24.46 12.97
C LYS A 112 -45.26 -25.33 11.74
N ALA A 113 -45.10 -24.72 10.56
CA ALA A 113 -44.87 -25.46 9.34
C ALA A 113 -43.48 -26.12 9.30
N PHE A 114 -42.47 -25.49 9.91
CA PHE A 114 -41.13 -26.06 10.02
C PHE A 114 -41.06 -27.19 11.04
N GLU A 115 -41.73 -27.05 12.19
CA GLU A 115 -41.91 -28.09 13.20
C GLU A 115 -42.61 -29.34 12.64
N GLN A 116 -43.64 -29.15 11.80
CA GLN A 116 -44.30 -30.28 11.14
C GLN A 116 -43.40 -31.01 10.13
N LEU A 117 -42.50 -30.30 9.46
CA LEU A 117 -41.62 -30.87 8.43
C LEU A 117 -40.39 -31.53 9.04
N ILE A 118 -39.82 -30.97 10.10
CA ILE A 118 -38.64 -31.48 10.79
C ILE A 118 -38.96 -31.51 12.29
N PRO A 119 -39.45 -32.62 12.86
CA PRO A 119 -39.95 -32.65 14.24
C PRO A 119 -38.90 -32.57 15.35
N ASP A 120 -37.62 -32.85 15.06
CA ASP A 120 -36.53 -32.73 16.03
C ASP A 120 -36.12 -31.26 16.22
N ALA A 121 -36.25 -30.73 17.44
CA ALA A 121 -36.03 -29.32 17.73
C ALA A 121 -34.56 -28.90 17.60
N GLU A 122 -33.63 -29.81 17.91
CA GLU A 122 -32.19 -29.56 17.83
C GLU A 122 -31.74 -29.54 16.36
N LEU A 123 -32.26 -30.46 15.53
CA LEU A 123 -32.05 -30.47 14.09
C LEU A 123 -32.66 -29.23 13.43
N ARG A 124 -33.86 -28.80 13.82
CA ARG A 124 -34.45 -27.54 13.33
C ARG A 124 -33.59 -26.33 13.69
N GLY A 125 -33.16 -26.25 14.95
CA GLY A 125 -32.28 -25.18 15.42
C GLY A 125 -30.98 -25.16 14.64
N GLY A 126 -30.38 -26.34 14.42
CA GLY A 126 -29.21 -26.53 13.59
C GLY A 126 -29.41 -26.07 12.15
N ILE A 127 -30.48 -26.51 11.48
CA ILE A 127 -30.77 -26.13 10.09
C ILE A 127 -30.99 -24.63 9.94
N ALA A 128 -31.71 -24.00 10.85
CA ALA A 128 -31.95 -22.56 10.81
C ALA A 128 -30.72 -21.72 11.18
N THR A 129 -29.72 -22.33 11.83
CA THR A 129 -28.48 -21.64 12.25
C THR A 129 -27.32 -21.87 11.27
N TYR A 130 -27.16 -23.09 10.75
CA TYR A 130 -26.00 -23.54 9.96
C TYR A 130 -26.36 -24.11 8.58
N GLY A 131 -27.64 -24.10 8.21
CA GLY A 131 -28.02 -24.44 6.84
C GLY A 131 -27.43 -23.44 5.86
N GLY A 132 -26.73 -23.93 4.84
CA GLY A 132 -26.00 -23.13 3.87
C GLY A 132 -26.35 -23.45 2.44
N TYR A 133 -26.17 -22.47 1.55
CA TYR A 133 -26.27 -22.69 0.10
C TYR A 133 -24.98 -23.27 -0.51
N LYS A 134 -23.95 -23.48 0.34
CA LYS A 134 -22.62 -24.09 0.10
C LYS A 134 -21.79 -24.04 1.39
N GLU A 135 -20.61 -24.65 1.41
CA GLU A 135 -19.70 -24.67 2.56
C GLU A 135 -19.45 -23.29 3.16
N GLY A 136 -19.55 -23.18 4.49
CA GLY A 136 -19.33 -21.93 5.23
C GLY A 136 -20.32 -20.78 4.98
N GLU A 137 -21.40 -21.00 4.22
CA GLU A 137 -22.51 -20.05 4.08
C GLU A 137 -23.66 -20.42 5.04
N ASN A 138 -24.36 -19.42 5.59
CA ASN A 138 -25.60 -19.61 6.36
C ASN A 138 -26.79 -19.03 5.58
N LEU A 139 -28.01 -19.47 5.93
CA LEU A 139 -29.26 -18.90 5.43
C LEU A 139 -29.30 -17.37 5.63
N ILE A 140 -29.85 -16.66 4.65
CA ILE A 140 -30.11 -15.22 4.80
C ILE A 140 -31.21 -14.96 5.83
N SER A 141 -31.24 -13.75 6.40
CA SER A 141 -32.20 -13.36 7.44
C SER A 141 -33.66 -13.61 7.04
N ASP A 142 -34.05 -13.36 5.79
CA ASP A 142 -35.42 -13.58 5.31
C ASP A 142 -35.80 -15.07 5.33
N ASP A 143 -34.88 -15.94 4.94
CA ASP A 143 -35.08 -17.40 4.94
C ASP A 143 -35.18 -17.91 6.38
N VAL A 144 -34.35 -17.40 7.30
CA VAL A 144 -34.43 -17.71 8.75
C VAL A 144 -35.76 -17.23 9.33
N THR A 145 -36.24 -16.04 8.96
CA THR A 145 -37.57 -15.55 9.36
C THR A 145 -38.68 -16.45 8.87
N ILE A 146 -38.63 -16.92 7.61
CA ILE A 146 -39.60 -17.88 7.07
C ILE A 146 -39.60 -19.19 7.88
N LEU A 147 -38.43 -19.73 8.22
CA LEU A 147 -38.33 -20.94 9.05
C LEU A 147 -38.86 -20.75 10.47
N ASN A 148 -38.70 -19.56 11.04
CA ASN A 148 -39.10 -19.27 12.42
C ASN A 148 -40.56 -18.85 12.58
N GLU A 149 -41.18 -18.25 11.55
CA GLU A 149 -42.46 -17.55 11.71
C GLU A 149 -43.56 -18.01 10.73
N SER A 150 -43.21 -18.73 9.65
CA SER A 150 -44.19 -19.12 8.63
C SER A 150 -45.08 -20.29 9.06
N ASP A 151 -46.39 -20.14 8.86
CA ASP A 151 -47.37 -21.23 8.90
C ASP A 151 -47.56 -21.89 7.50
N ASP A 152 -46.91 -21.39 6.43
CA ASP A 152 -46.96 -21.94 5.07
C ASP A 152 -45.85 -22.95 4.82
N ALA A 153 -46.21 -24.24 4.78
CA ALA A 153 -45.31 -25.34 4.47
C ALA A 153 -44.68 -25.26 3.08
N THR A 154 -45.30 -24.57 2.12
CA THR A 154 -44.73 -24.39 0.77
C THR A 154 -43.55 -23.44 0.81
N ALA A 155 -43.69 -22.31 1.52
CA ALA A 155 -42.60 -21.36 1.71
C ALA A 155 -41.43 -21.98 2.48
N VAL A 156 -41.71 -22.74 3.56
CA VAL A 156 -40.67 -23.46 4.31
C VAL A 156 -39.95 -24.48 3.42
N LYS A 157 -40.68 -25.28 2.63
CA LYS A 157 -40.06 -26.23 1.68
C LYS A 157 -39.19 -25.54 0.63
N GLN A 158 -39.58 -24.36 0.15
CA GLN A 158 -38.75 -23.59 -0.78
C GLN A 158 -37.44 -23.15 -0.13
N VAL A 159 -37.45 -22.75 1.14
CA VAL A 159 -36.22 -22.44 1.89
C VAL A 159 -35.35 -23.68 2.08
N LEU A 160 -35.93 -24.79 2.56
CA LEU A 160 -35.21 -26.05 2.75
C LEU A 160 -34.59 -26.59 1.45
N ALA A 161 -35.26 -26.39 0.31
CA ALA A 161 -34.74 -26.76 -0.99
C ALA A 161 -33.57 -25.87 -1.47
N LYS A 162 -33.26 -24.74 -0.82
CA LYS A 162 -32.07 -23.96 -1.17
C LYS A 162 -30.80 -24.50 -0.50
N ILE A 163 -30.94 -25.21 0.62
CA ILE A 163 -29.82 -25.67 1.43
C ILE A 163 -29.10 -26.80 0.68
N THR A 164 -27.81 -26.62 0.43
CA THR A 164 -26.91 -27.61 -0.19
C THR A 164 -25.84 -28.09 0.79
N TRP A 165 -25.59 -27.35 1.87
CA TRP A 165 -24.58 -27.69 2.88
C TRP A 165 -25.16 -27.56 4.28
N LEU A 166 -24.85 -28.51 5.16
CA LEU A 166 -25.27 -28.47 6.56
C LEU A 166 -24.17 -29.07 7.44
N CYS A 167 -23.46 -28.21 8.18
CA CYS A 167 -22.47 -28.61 9.18
C CYS A 167 -22.95 -28.24 10.58
N LEU A 168 -23.00 -29.21 11.48
CA LEU A 168 -23.46 -29.01 12.85
C LEU A 168 -22.32 -29.29 13.83
N TYR A 169 -21.37 -28.35 13.93
CA TYR A 169 -20.21 -28.44 14.83
C TYR A 169 -20.58 -28.22 16.31
N GLN A 170 -19.83 -28.87 17.19
CA GLN A 170 -20.12 -29.01 18.63
C GLN A 170 -19.82 -27.76 19.51
N GLN A 171 -19.51 -26.60 18.93
CA GLN A 171 -19.43 -25.37 19.73
C GLN A 171 -20.81 -24.88 20.21
N ASP A 172 -21.87 -25.44 19.64
CA ASP A 172 -23.22 -24.93 19.77
C ASP A 172 -24.14 -25.97 20.40
N THR A 173 -25.05 -25.52 21.26
CA THR A 173 -25.82 -26.28 22.27
C THR A 173 -26.76 -27.38 21.74
N TYR A 174 -26.64 -27.80 20.48
CA TYR A 174 -27.52 -28.74 19.81
C TYR A 174 -27.03 -30.18 19.97
N SER A 175 -27.87 -31.04 20.55
CA SER A 175 -27.62 -32.49 20.62
C SER A 175 -28.65 -33.19 19.74
N VAL A 176 -28.33 -33.33 18.45
CA VAL A 176 -29.25 -33.98 17.50
C VAL A 176 -29.38 -35.45 17.90
N THR A 177 -30.62 -35.91 18.09
CA THR A 177 -30.91 -37.30 18.45
C THR A 177 -31.77 -38.02 17.40
N ASN A 178 -32.43 -37.27 16.52
CA ASN A 178 -33.34 -37.80 15.52
C ASN A 178 -33.26 -37.00 14.21
N LEU A 179 -33.15 -37.72 13.09
CA LEU A 179 -33.05 -37.16 11.73
C LEU A 179 -34.40 -37.07 11.00
N THR A 180 -35.52 -37.30 11.69
CA THR A 180 -36.85 -37.27 11.07
C THR A 180 -37.09 -35.92 10.37
N GLY A 181 -37.44 -35.99 9.08
CA GLY A 181 -37.71 -34.81 8.27
C GLY A 181 -36.50 -34.21 7.56
N ILE A 182 -35.28 -34.72 7.80
CA ILE A 182 -34.06 -34.25 7.12
C ILE A 182 -34.15 -34.42 5.59
N ASN A 183 -34.89 -35.44 5.12
CA ASN A 183 -35.16 -35.67 3.70
C ASN A 183 -35.98 -34.55 3.01
N ASN A 184 -36.42 -33.51 3.72
CA ASN A 184 -36.95 -32.29 3.11
C ASN A 184 -35.84 -31.38 2.54
N LEU A 185 -34.57 -31.59 2.89
CA LEU A 185 -33.39 -30.90 2.34
C LEU A 185 -33.00 -31.47 0.97
N THR A 186 -33.91 -31.38 0.00
CA THR A 186 -33.82 -32.10 -1.29
C THR A 186 -32.61 -31.77 -2.17
N ASN A 187 -31.94 -30.65 -1.92
CA ASN A 187 -30.75 -30.21 -2.65
C ASN A 187 -29.45 -30.34 -1.86
N LEU A 188 -29.47 -31.00 -0.69
CA LEU A 188 -28.28 -31.19 0.12
C LEU A 188 -27.24 -32.02 -0.64
N GLU A 189 -26.03 -31.51 -0.67
CA GLU A 189 -24.83 -32.10 -1.26
C GLU A 189 -23.88 -32.56 -0.15
N HIS A 190 -23.77 -31.80 0.94
CA HIS A 190 -22.88 -32.13 2.07
C HIS A 190 -23.63 -32.07 3.40
N LEU A 191 -23.47 -33.13 4.19
CA LEU A 191 -24.06 -33.27 5.51
C LEU A 191 -22.97 -33.65 6.51
N ASP A 192 -22.84 -32.87 7.56
CA ASP A 192 -21.73 -33.02 8.50
C ASP A 192 -22.20 -32.88 9.94
N PHE A 193 -22.05 -33.97 10.69
CA PHE A 193 -22.26 -34.07 12.13
C PHE A 193 -20.94 -34.40 12.88
N ASP A 194 -19.78 -34.13 12.27
CA ASP A 194 -18.43 -34.41 12.80
C ASP A 194 -18.22 -33.75 14.17
N ASN A 195 -17.40 -34.43 14.96
CA ASN A 195 -17.10 -34.22 16.35
C ASN A 195 -15.59 -33.97 16.60
N ASP A 196 -14.92 -33.30 15.66
CA ASP A 196 -13.45 -33.07 15.58
C ASP A 196 -12.79 -32.34 16.78
N THR A 197 -13.53 -32.05 17.87
CA THR A 197 -12.92 -31.49 19.09
C THR A 197 -12.90 -32.51 20.22
N ASN A 198 -11.70 -32.90 20.64
CA ASN A 198 -11.40 -33.77 21.79
C ASN A 198 -11.87 -33.21 23.17
N VAL A 199 -12.87 -32.32 23.22
CA VAL A 199 -13.19 -31.51 24.41
C VAL A 199 -14.69 -31.26 24.70
N GLY A 200 -15.68 -31.85 23.98
CA GLY A 200 -17.12 -31.53 24.17
C GLY A 200 -18.14 -32.69 24.11
N VAL A 201 -19.45 -32.36 24.19
CA VAL A 201 -20.62 -33.27 24.34
C VAL A 201 -21.09 -33.85 23.00
N LYS A 202 -20.86 -35.15 22.75
CA LYS A 202 -21.16 -35.83 21.47
C LYS A 202 -22.62 -35.68 21.01
N HIS A 203 -22.87 -35.53 19.69
CA HIS A 203 -24.20 -35.81 19.11
C HIS A 203 -24.60 -37.25 19.45
N ASN A 204 -25.91 -37.51 19.60
CA ASN A 204 -26.40 -38.81 20.10
C ASN A 204 -27.45 -39.39 19.15
N ILE A 205 -27.16 -39.31 17.85
CA ILE A 205 -27.95 -39.98 16.82
C ILE A 205 -27.75 -41.48 17.03
N LYS A 206 -28.81 -42.19 17.41
CA LYS A 206 -28.75 -43.62 17.76
C LYS A 206 -29.04 -44.55 16.61
N SER A 207 -29.85 -44.11 15.66
CA SER A 207 -30.24 -44.93 14.54
C SER A 207 -30.62 -44.09 13.34
N ILE A 208 -30.38 -44.63 12.15
CA ILE A 208 -30.87 -44.05 10.89
C ILE A 208 -31.94 -44.99 10.34
N ALA A 209 -33.13 -44.44 10.10
CA ALA A 209 -34.28 -45.22 9.62
C ALA A 209 -34.33 -45.27 8.09
N SER A 210 -35.04 -46.26 7.54
CA SER A 210 -35.34 -46.34 6.11
C SER A 210 -35.88 -45.00 5.58
N GLY A 211 -35.41 -44.60 4.40
CA GLY A 211 -35.88 -43.37 3.75
C GLY A 211 -35.43 -42.05 4.37
N THR A 212 -34.49 -42.07 5.34
CA THR A 212 -33.93 -40.86 5.95
C THR A 212 -33.21 -39.98 4.93
N PHE A 213 -32.57 -40.57 3.91
CA PHE A 213 -31.88 -39.82 2.84
C PHE A 213 -32.52 -39.95 1.45
N ALA A 214 -33.69 -40.61 1.34
CA ALA A 214 -34.26 -41.03 0.06
C ALA A 214 -34.55 -39.92 -0.96
N ASN A 215 -34.80 -38.68 -0.51
CA ASN A 215 -35.10 -37.54 -1.39
C ASN A 215 -33.88 -36.64 -1.67
N MET A 216 -32.70 -37.04 -1.23
CA MET A 216 -31.47 -36.22 -1.25
C MET A 216 -30.49 -36.76 -2.30
N SER A 217 -30.95 -36.88 -3.55
CA SER A 217 -30.19 -37.46 -4.68
C SER A 217 -28.90 -36.72 -5.07
N LYS A 218 -28.65 -35.54 -4.48
CA LYS A 218 -27.44 -34.74 -4.67
C LYS A 218 -26.36 -34.96 -3.61
N LEU A 219 -26.67 -35.70 -2.54
CA LEU A 219 -25.72 -36.01 -1.49
C LEU A 219 -24.45 -36.59 -2.08
N ASP A 220 -23.34 -36.01 -1.66
CA ASP A 220 -21.98 -36.27 -2.11
C ASP A 220 -21.13 -36.71 -0.92
N ILE A 221 -21.26 -36.03 0.23
CA ILE A 221 -20.51 -36.33 1.45
C ILE A 221 -21.44 -36.36 2.67
N ILE A 222 -21.24 -37.37 3.52
CA ILE A 222 -21.88 -37.50 4.83
C ILE A 222 -20.83 -37.79 5.91
N TYR A 223 -20.75 -36.94 6.92
CA TYR A 223 -20.00 -37.17 8.18
C TYR A 223 -20.97 -37.45 9.32
N LEU A 224 -20.81 -38.59 9.96
CA LEU A 224 -21.64 -39.16 11.03
C LEU A 224 -20.78 -39.83 12.11
N ASP A 225 -19.49 -39.57 12.11
CA ASP A 225 -18.54 -40.12 13.06
C ASP A 225 -18.71 -39.55 14.47
N GLY A 226 -18.14 -40.25 15.46
CA GLY A 226 -18.17 -39.80 16.86
C GLY A 226 -19.57 -39.67 17.47
N ASN A 227 -20.54 -40.44 16.97
CA ASN A 227 -21.95 -40.43 17.35
C ASN A 227 -22.34 -41.64 18.21
N GLY A 228 -23.65 -41.84 18.44
CA GLY A 228 -24.24 -42.96 19.17
C GLY A 228 -24.88 -44.03 18.30
N LEU A 229 -24.55 -44.13 17.00
CA LEU A 229 -25.23 -44.99 16.03
C LEU A 229 -25.12 -46.48 16.39
N GLU A 230 -26.22 -47.08 16.83
CA GLU A 230 -26.35 -48.51 17.14
C GLU A 230 -26.85 -49.30 15.92
N SER A 231 -27.64 -48.68 15.03
CA SER A 231 -28.13 -49.30 13.80
C SER A 231 -28.35 -48.29 12.66
N ILE A 232 -28.20 -48.75 11.42
CA ILE A 232 -28.60 -48.01 10.22
C ILE A 232 -29.43 -48.99 9.39
N ASP A 233 -30.63 -48.56 9.02
CA ASP A 233 -31.55 -49.37 8.22
C ASP A 233 -30.97 -49.65 6.82
N PRO A 234 -31.11 -50.87 6.27
CA PRO A 234 -30.59 -51.23 4.96
C PRO A 234 -30.99 -50.29 3.82
N ASP A 235 -32.19 -49.70 3.90
CA ASP A 235 -32.76 -48.84 2.86
C ASP A 235 -32.60 -47.34 3.20
N ALA A 236 -31.75 -47.00 4.18
CA ALA A 236 -31.54 -45.61 4.59
C ALA A 236 -31.00 -44.72 3.46
N PHE A 237 -30.20 -45.29 2.56
CA PHE A 237 -29.51 -44.60 1.47
C PHE A 237 -30.07 -44.89 0.06
N GLU A 238 -31.31 -45.37 -0.03
CA GLU A 238 -31.96 -45.65 -1.31
C GLU A 238 -32.01 -44.36 -2.18
N ASN A 239 -31.55 -44.44 -3.43
CA ASN A 239 -31.45 -43.32 -4.39
C ASN A 239 -30.34 -42.27 -4.14
N ASN A 240 -29.34 -42.57 -3.30
CA ASN A 240 -28.15 -41.71 -3.10
C ASN A 240 -26.96 -42.12 -3.99
N ASP A 241 -27.19 -42.34 -5.29
CA ASP A 241 -26.18 -42.85 -6.25
C ASP A 241 -24.95 -41.93 -6.44
N LYS A 242 -25.07 -40.66 -6.03
CA LYS A 242 -24.00 -39.65 -6.11
C LYS A 242 -23.12 -39.57 -4.89
N LEU A 243 -23.46 -40.29 -3.81
CA LEU A 243 -22.69 -40.25 -2.58
C LEU A 243 -21.28 -40.79 -2.86
N ARG A 244 -20.26 -39.96 -2.60
CA ARG A 244 -18.84 -40.29 -2.77
C ARG A 244 -18.15 -40.57 -1.45
N TYR A 245 -18.62 -40.02 -0.33
CA TYR A 245 -18.01 -40.20 0.99
C TYR A 245 -19.07 -40.45 2.07
N LEU A 246 -18.88 -41.51 2.86
CA LEU A 246 -19.67 -41.83 4.05
C LEU A 246 -18.73 -42.12 5.22
N ILE A 247 -18.68 -41.20 6.18
CA ILE A 247 -17.78 -41.25 7.33
C ILE A 247 -18.63 -41.55 8.57
N ILE A 248 -18.39 -42.71 9.19
CA ILE A 248 -19.19 -43.29 10.29
C ILE A 248 -18.29 -43.92 11.37
N TYR A 249 -17.03 -43.47 11.49
CA TYR A 249 -16.10 -44.00 12.49
C TYR A 249 -16.51 -43.61 13.93
N ASP A 250 -16.00 -44.28 14.96
CA ASP A 250 -16.32 -44.01 16.39
C ASP A 250 -17.82 -44.04 16.73
N ASN A 251 -18.51 -45.14 16.36
CA ASN A 251 -19.93 -45.37 16.66
C ASN A 251 -20.15 -46.76 17.29
N PRO A 252 -21.28 -47.04 17.96
CA PRO A 252 -21.58 -48.37 18.48
C PRO A 252 -22.23 -49.35 17.47
N LEU A 253 -21.99 -49.23 16.16
CA LEU A 253 -22.64 -50.09 15.15
C LEU A 253 -22.19 -51.55 15.27
N THR A 254 -23.11 -52.48 14.98
CA THR A 254 -22.88 -53.93 15.06
C THR A 254 -23.06 -54.68 13.74
N ASP A 255 -23.65 -54.04 12.74
CA ASP A 255 -23.95 -54.56 11.41
C ASP A 255 -23.81 -53.45 10.35
N PHE A 256 -23.59 -53.83 9.08
CA PHE A 256 -23.34 -52.92 7.96
C PHE A 256 -24.16 -53.24 6.70
N ASP A 257 -25.32 -53.90 6.83
CA ASP A 257 -26.16 -54.28 5.68
C ASP A 257 -26.62 -53.08 4.83
N PHE A 258 -26.69 -51.88 5.44
CA PHE A 258 -26.99 -50.60 4.78
C PHE A 258 -26.01 -50.13 3.72
N LEU A 259 -24.85 -50.78 3.59
CA LEU A 259 -23.91 -50.48 2.50
C LEU A 259 -24.32 -51.15 1.18
N HIS A 260 -25.20 -52.14 1.22
CA HIS A 260 -25.62 -52.91 0.04
C HIS A 260 -26.20 -52.07 -1.12
N PRO A 261 -27.07 -51.05 -0.89
CA PRO A 261 -27.62 -50.24 -1.98
C PRO A 261 -26.69 -49.14 -2.52
N LEU A 262 -25.51 -48.92 -1.92
CA LEU A 262 -24.62 -47.80 -2.28
C LEU A 262 -23.71 -48.11 -3.48
N SER A 263 -23.21 -47.06 -4.16
CA SER A 263 -22.39 -47.21 -5.37
C SER A 263 -20.98 -47.76 -5.08
N LEU A 264 -20.42 -48.54 -6.01
CA LEU A 264 -19.08 -49.16 -5.89
C LEU A 264 -17.90 -48.17 -5.85
N ASN A 265 -18.13 -46.88 -6.13
CA ASN A 265 -17.10 -45.84 -6.18
C ASN A 265 -17.13 -44.91 -4.94
N MET A 266 -17.94 -45.23 -3.93
CA MET A 266 -18.13 -44.42 -2.72
C MET A 266 -17.17 -44.82 -1.58
N ASN A 267 -16.35 -43.89 -1.10
CA ASN A 267 -15.43 -44.09 0.02
C ASN A 267 -16.20 -44.19 1.36
N VAL A 268 -15.97 -45.24 2.16
CA VAL A 268 -16.63 -45.46 3.46
C VAL A 268 -15.59 -45.61 4.57
N GLN A 269 -15.63 -44.74 5.56
CA GLN A 269 -14.78 -44.84 6.76
C GLN A 269 -15.61 -45.30 7.97
N ALA A 270 -15.35 -46.50 8.50
CA ALA A 270 -16.18 -47.10 9.57
C ALA A 270 -15.38 -47.63 10.78
N GLY A 271 -14.17 -47.10 11.01
CA GLY A 271 -13.30 -47.50 12.12
C GLY A 271 -13.94 -47.31 13.51
N TRP A 272 -13.39 -47.96 14.55
CA TRP A 272 -13.84 -47.82 15.94
C TRP A 272 -15.35 -48.09 16.19
N ASN A 273 -15.94 -49.06 15.47
CA ASN A 273 -17.30 -49.54 15.71
C ASN A 273 -17.38 -50.79 16.63
N LYS A 274 -18.54 -51.08 17.26
CA LYS A 274 -18.74 -52.25 18.16
C LYS A 274 -18.85 -53.60 17.44
N SER A 275 -18.71 -53.63 16.12
CA SER A 275 -19.04 -54.78 15.27
C SER A 275 -18.06 -55.96 15.40
N VAL A 276 -18.23 -56.72 16.49
CA VAL A 276 -17.79 -58.12 16.63
C VAL A 276 -18.84 -59.08 16.03
N ILE A 277 -20.10 -58.63 15.94
CA ILE A 277 -21.26 -59.48 15.54
C ILE A 277 -21.32 -59.72 14.04
N TRP A 278 -20.97 -58.75 13.19
CA TRP A 278 -20.88 -58.99 11.74
C TRP A 278 -19.78 -60.02 11.42
N GLN A 279 -18.64 -59.96 12.14
CA GLN A 279 -17.60 -60.99 12.07
C GLN A 279 -18.14 -62.35 12.52
N ASP A 280 -18.92 -62.41 13.61
CA ASP A 280 -19.56 -63.65 14.08
C ASP A 280 -20.68 -64.15 13.14
N SER A 281 -21.36 -63.28 12.38
CA SER A 281 -22.40 -63.65 11.41
C SER A 281 -21.80 -64.18 10.11
N VAL A 282 -20.73 -63.55 9.62
CA VAL A 282 -19.87 -64.05 8.53
C VAL A 282 -19.20 -65.36 8.94
N LYS A 283 -18.76 -65.47 10.20
CA LYS A 283 -18.21 -66.68 10.79
C LYS A 283 -19.25 -67.78 10.96
N LEU A 284 -20.48 -67.48 11.40
CA LEU A 284 -21.57 -68.47 11.48
C LEU A 284 -21.98 -68.96 10.09
N LEU A 285 -22.01 -68.09 9.08
CA LEU A 285 -22.22 -68.45 7.67
C LEU A 285 -21.06 -69.29 7.11
N ALA A 286 -19.81 -69.00 7.49
CA ALA A 286 -18.63 -69.77 7.11
C ALA A 286 -18.59 -71.15 7.80
N GLU A 287 -18.89 -71.20 9.10
CA GLU A 287 -18.97 -72.41 9.93
C GLU A 287 -20.13 -73.34 9.50
N THR A 288 -21.30 -72.78 9.15
CA THR A 288 -22.47 -73.55 8.70
C THR A 288 -22.28 -74.15 7.30
N ASN A 289 -21.44 -73.52 6.46
CA ASN A 289 -21.18 -73.96 5.08
C ASN A 289 -19.80 -74.63 4.90
N GLY A 290 -19.04 -74.87 5.97
CA GLY A 290 -17.77 -75.59 5.93
C GLY A 290 -16.63 -74.85 5.21
N VAL A 291 -16.64 -73.51 5.22
CA VAL A 291 -15.64 -72.66 4.55
C VAL A 291 -14.75 -71.97 5.60
N PRO A 292 -13.43 -71.78 5.38
CA PRO A 292 -12.55 -71.13 6.34
C PRO A 292 -12.90 -69.66 6.60
N ILE A 293 -12.75 -69.23 7.86
CA ILE A 293 -12.99 -67.86 8.33
C ILE A 293 -11.78 -66.97 7.98
N PRO A 294 -11.94 -65.81 7.33
CA PRO A 294 -10.85 -64.83 7.26
C PRO A 294 -10.65 -64.22 8.65
N VAL A 295 -9.45 -64.35 9.21
CA VAL A 295 -9.09 -63.76 10.51
C VAL A 295 -8.81 -62.28 10.32
N PHE A 296 -9.70 -61.41 10.82
CA PHE A 296 -9.50 -59.96 10.85
C PHE A 296 -9.04 -59.53 12.25
N LEU A 297 -7.80 -59.07 12.37
CA LEU A 297 -7.19 -58.63 13.64
C LEU A 297 -6.56 -57.24 13.49
N ASP A 298 -7.36 -56.19 13.35
CA ASP A 298 -7.10 -54.88 13.98
C ASP A 298 -8.36 -53.97 13.89
N ASN A 299 -8.53 -53.11 14.89
CA ASN A 299 -9.60 -52.11 15.03
C ASN A 299 -9.15 -50.70 14.60
N SER A 300 -8.02 -50.55 13.91
CA SER A 300 -7.60 -49.27 13.33
C SER A 300 -8.00 -49.18 11.85
N GLY A 301 -9.07 -48.43 11.55
CA GLY A 301 -9.30 -47.87 10.20
C GLY A 301 -9.74 -48.81 9.08
N MET A 302 -10.75 -49.67 9.28
CA MET A 302 -11.29 -50.50 8.20
C MET A 302 -11.98 -49.68 7.08
N ASP A 303 -11.51 -49.85 5.84
CA ASP A 303 -12.25 -49.52 4.60
C ASP A 303 -13.20 -50.68 4.24
N MET A 304 -14.50 -50.43 4.39
CA MET A 304 -15.57 -51.40 4.15
C MET A 304 -15.80 -51.73 2.66
N GLN A 305 -15.26 -50.96 1.71
CA GLN A 305 -15.35 -51.31 0.29
C GLN A 305 -14.60 -52.61 -0.02
N ARG A 306 -13.45 -52.82 0.63
CA ARG A 306 -12.62 -54.02 0.49
C ARG A 306 -13.38 -55.25 0.95
N VAL A 307 -14.11 -55.10 2.05
CA VAL A 307 -14.98 -56.11 2.66
C VAL A 307 -16.20 -56.40 1.78
N VAL A 308 -16.90 -55.38 1.28
CA VAL A 308 -18.08 -55.55 0.40
C VAL A 308 -17.69 -56.17 -0.96
N LYS A 309 -16.55 -55.76 -1.55
CA LYS A 309 -16.00 -56.42 -2.76
C LYS A 309 -15.65 -57.88 -2.47
N LEU A 310 -15.04 -58.17 -1.32
CA LEU A 310 -14.74 -59.54 -0.89
C LEU A 310 -16.03 -60.34 -0.68
N THR A 311 -17.05 -59.82 0.03
CA THR A 311 -18.33 -60.47 0.30
C THR A 311 -19.19 -60.67 -0.96
N ALA A 312 -19.16 -59.74 -1.92
CA ALA A 312 -19.83 -59.86 -3.21
C ALA A 312 -19.15 -60.92 -4.09
N LYS A 313 -17.81 -60.96 -4.10
CA LYS A 313 -17.01 -62.02 -4.75
C LYS A 313 -17.23 -63.37 -4.04
N PHE A 314 -17.40 -63.37 -2.72
CA PHE A 314 -17.70 -64.55 -1.88
C PHE A 314 -19.10 -65.12 -2.16
N LYS A 315 -20.12 -64.26 -2.31
CA LYS A 315 -21.48 -64.64 -2.76
C LYS A 315 -21.48 -65.18 -4.19
N GLN A 316 -20.62 -64.64 -5.06
CA GLN A 316 -20.47 -65.10 -6.45
C GLN A 316 -19.70 -66.44 -6.55
N GLN A 317 -18.73 -66.67 -5.66
CA GLN A 317 -17.98 -67.93 -5.54
C GLN A 317 -18.81 -69.08 -4.94
N LEU A 318 -19.83 -68.80 -4.12
CA LEU A 318 -20.76 -69.81 -3.60
C LEU A 318 -21.65 -70.48 -4.66
N GLN A 319 -21.66 -69.98 -5.91
CA GLN A 319 -22.40 -70.59 -7.03
C GLN A 319 -21.52 -71.43 -7.98
N GLY A 320 -20.21 -71.53 -7.74
CA GLY A 320 -19.24 -72.15 -8.65
C GLY A 320 -18.34 -73.15 -7.95
N ASN A 321 -18.45 -74.41 -8.38
CA ASN A 321 -17.87 -75.58 -7.75
C ASN A 321 -16.32 -75.71 -7.90
N HIS A 322 -15.71 -76.30 -6.87
CA HIS A 322 -14.46 -77.08 -6.80
C HIS A 322 -13.05 -76.46 -6.99
N ALA A 323 -12.22 -76.79 -5.99
CA ALA A 323 -10.76 -76.98 -5.96
C ALA A 323 -9.87 -75.73 -5.74
N TYR A 324 -9.47 -75.51 -4.49
CA TYR A 324 -8.05 -75.36 -4.08
C TYR A 324 -7.98 -75.26 -2.55
N ASP A 325 -7.36 -76.25 -1.92
CA ASP A 325 -6.92 -76.23 -0.52
C ASP A 325 -5.42 -76.55 -0.56
N ASP A 326 -4.60 -75.61 -0.07
CA ASP A 326 -3.24 -75.81 0.49
C ASP A 326 -2.40 -74.52 0.69
N GLU A 327 -2.84 -73.31 0.33
CA GLU A 327 -1.97 -72.10 0.42
C GLU A 327 -2.38 -70.98 1.41
N LEU A 328 -3.51 -71.07 2.11
CA LEU A 328 -4.01 -69.93 2.92
C LEU A 328 -3.55 -69.89 4.38
N ASN A 329 -2.76 -70.88 4.84
CA ASN A 329 -2.27 -70.92 6.22
C ASN A 329 -0.86 -70.33 6.41
N ASN A 330 -0.34 -69.59 5.42
CA ASN A 330 0.95 -68.93 5.56
C ASN A 330 1.12 -67.71 4.61
N ILE A 331 0.24 -66.70 4.66
CA ILE A 331 0.56 -65.41 4.03
C ILE A 331 1.57 -64.69 4.91
N ASP A 332 2.82 -65.10 4.74
CA ASP A 332 3.98 -64.30 5.04
C ASP A 332 4.02 -63.14 4.03
N TYR A 333 3.83 -61.91 4.50
CA TYR A 333 3.95 -60.71 3.67
C TYR A 333 5.38 -60.48 3.13
N SER A 334 6.34 -61.37 3.42
CA SER A 334 7.69 -61.38 2.84
C SER A 334 7.76 -61.79 1.36
N TYR A 335 6.67 -62.33 0.78
CA TYR A 335 6.60 -62.69 -0.65
C TYR A 335 6.08 -61.55 -1.55
N LEU A 336 5.27 -60.63 -1.01
CA LEU A 336 4.96 -59.38 -1.70
C LEU A 336 6.23 -58.52 -1.71
N ASN A 337 6.50 -57.83 -2.82
CA ASN A 337 7.69 -56.98 -2.99
C ASN A 337 9.04 -57.68 -3.21
N GLN A 338 9.12 -58.88 -3.78
CA GLN A 338 10.41 -59.44 -4.24
C GLN A 338 10.74 -59.18 -5.71
N ASN A 339 9.76 -58.76 -6.53
CA ASN A 339 9.98 -58.45 -7.93
C ASN A 339 10.99 -57.29 -8.12
N GLU A 340 12.14 -57.59 -8.71
CA GLU A 340 13.23 -56.62 -8.89
C GLU A 340 12.85 -55.47 -9.85
N THR A 341 11.99 -55.73 -10.84
CA THR A 341 11.48 -54.69 -11.74
C THR A 341 10.55 -53.74 -11.01
N PHE A 342 9.62 -54.23 -10.18
CA PHE A 342 8.72 -53.40 -9.39
C PHE A 342 9.46 -52.62 -8.30
N LYS A 343 10.42 -53.24 -7.60
CA LYS A 343 11.34 -52.53 -6.67
C LYS A 343 12.11 -51.41 -7.34
N ARG A 344 12.58 -51.62 -8.58
CA ARG A 344 13.31 -50.59 -9.33
C ARG A 344 12.41 -49.43 -9.73
N LEU A 345 11.14 -49.71 -10.09
CA LEU A 345 10.17 -48.69 -10.46
C LEU A 345 9.65 -47.91 -9.25
N ILE A 346 9.40 -48.59 -8.14
CA ILE A 346 8.92 -48.02 -6.87
C ILE A 346 9.87 -48.49 -5.75
N PRO A 347 10.91 -47.73 -5.40
CA PRO A 347 11.94 -48.17 -4.44
C PRO A 347 11.47 -48.22 -2.98
N ASP A 348 10.51 -47.39 -2.59
CA ASP A 348 9.99 -47.38 -1.21
C ASP A 348 9.11 -48.60 -0.96
N GLY A 349 9.47 -49.37 0.08
CA GLY A 349 8.74 -50.58 0.42
C GLY A 349 7.32 -50.30 0.89
N GLY A 350 7.09 -49.19 1.57
CA GLY A 350 5.76 -48.82 2.03
C GLY A 350 4.85 -48.41 0.89
N LEU A 351 5.39 -47.61 -0.04
CA LEU A 351 4.64 -47.19 -1.23
C LEU A 351 4.28 -48.38 -2.12
N ARG A 352 5.22 -49.33 -2.29
CA ARG A 352 4.89 -50.57 -3.02
C ARG A 352 3.78 -51.36 -2.35
N THR A 353 3.82 -51.52 -1.03
CA THR A 353 2.77 -52.25 -0.32
C THR A 353 1.42 -51.57 -0.49
N ALA A 354 1.35 -50.25 -0.34
CA ALA A 354 0.12 -49.48 -0.58
C ALA A 354 -0.41 -49.66 -2.02
N ILE A 355 0.49 -49.70 -3.02
CA ILE A 355 0.11 -49.94 -4.42
C ILE A 355 -0.45 -51.34 -4.62
N VAL A 356 0.19 -52.37 -4.06
CA VAL A 356 -0.29 -53.76 -4.13
C VAL A 356 -1.65 -53.87 -3.44
N GLU A 357 -1.85 -53.16 -2.34
CA GLU A 357 -3.10 -53.14 -1.60
C GLU A 357 -4.24 -52.46 -2.34
N ALA A 358 -3.95 -51.45 -3.16
CA ALA A 358 -4.92 -50.68 -3.92
C ALA A 358 -5.43 -51.38 -5.20
N VAL A 359 -4.79 -52.47 -5.63
CA VAL A 359 -5.15 -53.17 -6.88
C VAL A 359 -5.78 -54.55 -6.62
N ASP A 360 -6.51 -55.07 -7.61
CA ASP A 360 -7.15 -56.38 -7.52
C ASP A 360 -6.14 -57.55 -7.57
N GLY A 361 -6.59 -58.77 -7.26
CA GLY A 361 -5.71 -59.93 -7.19
C GLY A 361 -4.95 -60.28 -8.49
N GLU A 362 -5.49 -59.96 -9.66
CA GLU A 362 -4.79 -60.21 -10.93
C GLU A 362 -3.69 -59.17 -11.14
N ALA A 363 -3.99 -57.91 -10.87
CA ALA A 363 -3.01 -56.83 -10.86
C ALA A 363 -1.91 -57.05 -9.81
N GLN A 364 -2.26 -57.52 -8.60
CA GLN A 364 -1.30 -57.90 -7.57
C GLN A 364 -0.34 -58.98 -8.08
N LYS A 365 -0.88 -60.04 -8.69
CA LYS A 365 -0.07 -61.11 -9.28
C LYS A 365 0.92 -60.56 -10.30
N ILE A 366 0.45 -59.69 -11.20
CA ILE A 366 1.32 -59.02 -12.20
C ILE A 366 2.43 -58.21 -11.52
N LEU A 367 2.12 -57.41 -10.49
CA LEU A 367 3.12 -56.61 -9.77
C LEU A 367 4.17 -57.46 -9.06
N ASN A 368 3.79 -58.65 -8.57
CA ASN A 368 4.68 -59.54 -7.83
C ASN A 368 5.48 -60.49 -8.71
N GLU A 369 4.96 -60.90 -9.86
CA GLU A 369 5.54 -61.98 -10.67
C GLU A 369 6.05 -61.55 -12.04
N SER A 370 5.57 -60.43 -12.61
CA SER A 370 5.92 -60.04 -13.97
C SER A 370 7.30 -59.39 -14.06
N ASP A 371 8.18 -59.90 -14.93
CA ASP A 371 9.46 -59.23 -15.23
C ASP A 371 9.32 -58.08 -16.26
N SER A 372 8.14 -57.92 -16.87
CA SER A 372 7.88 -56.92 -17.91
C SER A 372 7.60 -55.55 -17.30
N GLU A 373 8.56 -54.63 -17.42
CA GLU A 373 8.39 -53.23 -16.99
C GLU A 373 7.17 -52.57 -17.64
N ALA A 374 6.89 -52.88 -18.91
CA ALA A 374 5.74 -52.34 -19.63
C ALA A 374 4.41 -52.82 -19.01
N THR A 375 4.33 -54.10 -18.65
CA THR A 375 3.13 -54.71 -18.04
C THR A 375 2.92 -54.19 -16.63
N ILE A 376 3.99 -54.07 -15.82
CA ILE A 376 3.92 -53.44 -14.49
C ILE A 376 3.44 -51.99 -14.63
N LYS A 377 4.01 -51.21 -15.55
CA LYS A 377 3.59 -49.82 -15.77
C LYS A 377 2.13 -49.70 -16.22
N GLU A 378 1.60 -50.67 -16.95
CA GLU A 378 0.18 -50.68 -17.34
C GLU A 378 -0.73 -50.89 -16.13
N VAL A 379 -0.35 -51.74 -15.18
CA VAL A 379 -1.03 -51.87 -13.88
C VAL A 379 -0.90 -50.59 -13.04
N LEU A 380 0.28 -49.98 -12.96
CA LEU A 380 0.45 -48.71 -12.23
C LEU A 380 -0.43 -47.59 -12.82
N LYS A 381 -0.62 -47.60 -14.14
CA LYS A 381 -1.53 -46.69 -14.85
C LYS A 381 -3.01 -47.00 -14.63
N SER A 382 -3.42 -48.16 -14.13
CA SER A 382 -4.84 -48.41 -13.86
C SER A 382 -5.30 -47.80 -12.53
N ILE A 383 -4.36 -47.37 -11.68
CA ILE A 383 -4.64 -46.80 -10.36
C ILE A 383 -5.06 -45.33 -10.51
N ASN A 384 -6.28 -45.00 -10.07
CA ASN A 384 -6.82 -43.64 -10.06
C ASN A 384 -6.97 -43.06 -8.65
N ASN A 385 -6.95 -43.90 -7.61
CA ASN A 385 -6.99 -43.50 -6.21
C ASN A 385 -5.99 -44.37 -5.43
N LEU A 386 -5.15 -43.72 -4.62
CA LEU A 386 -4.22 -44.38 -3.72
C LEU A 386 -4.35 -43.77 -2.33
N GLN A 387 -4.65 -44.62 -1.35
CA GLN A 387 -4.90 -44.24 0.03
C GLN A 387 -4.00 -45.04 0.96
N ASN A 388 -3.33 -44.35 1.88
CA ASN A 388 -2.63 -44.96 2.99
C ASN A 388 -2.74 -44.02 4.20
N TYR A 389 -3.75 -44.26 5.03
CA TYR A 389 -4.03 -43.49 6.23
C TYR A 389 -3.48 -44.22 7.48
N GLY A 390 -2.97 -43.47 8.46
CA GLY A 390 -2.74 -44.00 9.82
C GLY A 390 -1.58 -44.98 10.00
N GLY A 391 -0.73 -45.15 8.99
CA GLY A 391 0.56 -45.82 9.14
C GLY A 391 0.54 -47.35 9.23
N GLU A 392 -0.50 -48.04 8.71
CA GLU A 392 -0.46 -49.51 8.54
C GLU A 392 0.83 -49.94 7.82
N VAL A 393 1.23 -49.15 6.82
CA VAL A 393 2.55 -49.21 6.21
C VAL A 393 3.14 -47.82 6.10
N THR A 394 4.30 -47.60 6.73
CA THR A 394 4.98 -46.30 6.67
C THR A 394 5.64 -46.06 5.31
N ILE A 395 5.13 -45.08 4.55
CA ILE A 395 5.79 -44.55 3.36
C ILE A 395 6.86 -43.54 3.77
N ARG A 396 8.09 -43.72 3.29
CA ARG A 396 9.23 -42.83 3.61
C ARG A 396 9.73 -42.03 2.42
N SER A 397 9.49 -42.52 1.21
CA SER A 397 9.85 -41.86 -0.04
C SER A 397 8.76 -42.04 -1.08
N LEU A 398 8.56 -41.00 -1.89
CA LEU A 398 7.67 -41.01 -3.06
C LEU A 398 8.42 -41.30 -4.37
N ASP A 399 9.67 -41.78 -4.30
CA ASP A 399 10.41 -42.17 -5.50
C ASP A 399 9.61 -43.19 -6.31
N GLY A 400 9.35 -42.88 -7.58
CA GLY A 400 8.58 -43.72 -8.49
C GLY A 400 7.07 -43.48 -8.51
N ILE A 401 6.52 -42.62 -7.64
CA ILE A 401 5.07 -42.31 -7.63
C ILE A 401 4.58 -41.79 -8.99
N ASN A 402 5.44 -41.11 -9.74
CA ASN A 402 5.18 -40.61 -11.08
C ASN A 402 4.91 -41.70 -12.14
N ASN A 403 5.09 -42.99 -11.83
CA ASN A 403 4.64 -44.07 -12.70
C ASN A 403 3.10 -44.26 -12.66
N LEU A 404 2.41 -43.71 -11.67
CA LEU A 404 0.95 -43.76 -11.52
C LEU A 404 0.30 -42.59 -12.28
N THR A 405 0.49 -42.53 -13.60
CA THR A 405 0.14 -41.34 -14.41
C THR A 405 -1.36 -41.07 -14.53
N ASN A 406 -2.23 -42.01 -14.12
CA ASN A 406 -3.69 -41.81 -14.10
C ASN A 406 -4.25 -41.52 -12.70
N LEU A 407 -3.39 -41.33 -11.71
CA LEU A 407 -3.81 -41.05 -10.36
C LEU A 407 -4.54 -39.70 -10.30
N GLU A 408 -5.75 -39.70 -9.74
CA GLU A 408 -6.60 -38.52 -9.55
C GLU A 408 -6.62 -38.07 -8.08
N TYR A 409 -6.54 -39.03 -7.15
CA TYR A 409 -6.56 -38.80 -5.71
C TYR A 409 -5.40 -39.53 -5.02
N LEU A 410 -4.65 -38.80 -4.20
CA LEU A 410 -3.53 -39.33 -3.42
C LEU A 410 -3.64 -38.87 -1.97
N TYR A 411 -3.82 -39.84 -1.07
CA TYR A 411 -3.96 -39.62 0.37
C TYR A 411 -2.80 -40.26 1.12
N LEU A 412 -1.98 -39.40 1.72
CA LEU A 412 -0.73 -39.75 2.39
C LEU A 412 -0.62 -39.00 3.72
N GLU A 413 -1.74 -38.81 4.42
CA GLU A 413 -1.71 -38.28 5.77
C GLU A 413 -0.97 -39.24 6.72
N ASP A 414 -0.33 -38.68 7.75
CA ASP A 414 0.38 -39.41 8.81
C ASP A 414 1.51 -40.35 8.33
N GLN A 415 2.21 -39.96 7.27
CA GLN A 415 3.36 -40.69 6.73
C GLN A 415 4.71 -40.18 7.27
N CYS A 416 5.83 -40.75 6.80
CA CYS A 416 7.19 -40.31 7.16
C CYS A 416 7.98 -39.86 5.92
N ILE A 417 7.35 -39.10 5.04
CA ILE A 417 7.91 -38.56 3.82
C ILE A 417 8.78 -37.36 4.19
N VAL A 418 10.08 -37.58 4.41
CA VAL A 418 10.98 -36.54 4.93
C VAL A 418 11.23 -35.41 3.93
N GLU A 419 11.23 -35.71 2.63
CA GLU A 419 11.53 -34.77 1.56
C GLU A 419 10.65 -34.94 0.32
N LEU A 420 10.27 -33.82 -0.30
CA LEU A 420 9.71 -33.78 -1.64
C LEU A 420 10.79 -33.28 -2.61
N LYS A 421 11.32 -34.20 -3.42
CA LYS A 421 12.40 -33.93 -4.38
C LYS A 421 11.88 -33.23 -5.64
N ALA A 422 12.78 -32.62 -6.40
CA ALA A 422 12.46 -32.08 -7.71
C ALA A 422 11.80 -33.13 -8.61
N ASN A 423 10.70 -32.77 -9.29
CA ASN A 423 9.98 -33.64 -10.22
C ASN A 423 9.39 -34.92 -9.60
N THR A 424 9.12 -34.93 -8.28
CA THR A 424 8.48 -36.07 -7.60
C THR A 424 7.17 -36.47 -8.29
N PHE A 425 6.38 -35.49 -8.73
CA PHE A 425 5.08 -35.69 -9.39
C PHE A 425 5.10 -35.41 -10.90
N ALA A 426 6.24 -35.56 -11.56
CA ALA A 426 6.33 -35.37 -13.01
C ALA A 426 5.31 -36.26 -13.75
N ASP A 427 4.71 -35.73 -14.82
CA ASP A 427 3.74 -36.45 -15.66
C ASP A 427 2.45 -36.92 -14.95
N MET A 428 2.20 -36.49 -13.70
CA MET A 428 0.94 -36.75 -12.98
C MET A 428 -0.10 -35.65 -13.26
N ASP A 429 -0.35 -35.40 -14.55
CA ASP A 429 -1.19 -34.30 -15.03
C ASP A 429 -2.69 -34.49 -14.76
N LYS A 430 -3.11 -35.67 -14.30
CA LYS A 430 -4.49 -35.99 -13.87
C LYS A 430 -4.73 -35.84 -12.38
N LEU A 431 -3.68 -35.70 -11.57
CA LEU A 431 -3.85 -35.62 -10.13
C LEU A 431 -4.62 -34.36 -9.77
N SER A 432 -5.78 -34.54 -9.14
CA SER A 432 -6.71 -33.46 -8.79
C SER A 432 -6.65 -33.12 -7.30
N ARG A 433 -6.40 -34.10 -6.43
CA ARG A 433 -6.31 -33.90 -4.98
C ARG A 433 -5.10 -34.60 -4.38
N LEU A 434 -4.37 -33.87 -3.55
CA LEU A 434 -3.16 -34.34 -2.87
C LEU A 434 -3.22 -33.97 -1.38
N TYR A 435 -3.21 -34.98 -0.52
CA TYR A 435 -3.19 -34.84 0.93
C TYR A 435 -1.84 -35.31 1.47
N LEU A 436 -1.10 -34.41 2.13
CA LEU A 436 0.26 -34.65 2.65
C LEU A 436 0.40 -34.25 4.11
N SER A 437 -0.72 -34.11 4.82
CA SER A 437 -0.77 -33.62 6.19
C SER A 437 -0.07 -34.57 7.16
N ASP A 438 0.72 -34.00 8.07
CA ASP A 438 1.54 -34.69 9.06
C ASP A 438 2.48 -35.78 8.51
N SER A 439 2.86 -35.66 7.24
CA SER A 439 3.82 -36.55 6.57
C SER A 439 5.27 -36.45 7.07
N GLY A 440 5.58 -35.58 8.05
CA GLY A 440 6.93 -35.35 8.55
C GLY A 440 7.87 -34.68 7.54
N THR A 441 7.33 -34.04 6.50
CA THR A 441 8.10 -33.36 5.46
C THR A 441 8.89 -32.19 6.04
N THR A 442 10.21 -32.22 5.94
CA THR A 442 11.09 -31.14 6.42
C THR A 442 11.67 -30.27 5.30
N SER A 443 11.64 -30.75 4.05
CA SER A 443 12.19 -30.05 2.89
C SER A 443 11.37 -30.28 1.63
N ILE A 444 11.04 -29.19 0.93
CA ILE A 444 10.34 -29.21 -0.36
C ILE A 444 11.21 -28.51 -1.39
N ASP A 445 11.53 -29.20 -2.49
CA ASP A 445 12.26 -28.58 -3.60
C ASP A 445 11.39 -27.59 -4.40
N GLU A 446 12.00 -26.60 -5.04
CA GLU A 446 11.28 -25.58 -5.82
C GLU A 446 10.49 -26.18 -7.01
N ASN A 447 10.93 -27.33 -7.52
CA ASN A 447 10.27 -28.05 -8.62
C ASN A 447 9.55 -29.33 -8.14
N ALA A 448 9.26 -29.45 -6.84
CA ALA A 448 8.63 -30.66 -6.31
C ALA A 448 7.27 -30.96 -6.95
N PHE A 449 6.45 -29.94 -7.14
CA PHE A 449 5.10 -30.02 -7.71
C PHE A 449 5.06 -29.86 -9.25
N ALA A 450 6.20 -29.96 -9.93
CA ALA A 450 6.23 -29.95 -11.39
C ALA A 450 5.45 -31.15 -11.96
N GLY A 451 4.55 -30.91 -12.92
CA GLY A 451 3.69 -31.92 -13.53
C GLY A 451 2.23 -31.90 -13.04
N LEU A 452 1.96 -31.32 -11.86
CA LEU A 452 0.62 -31.25 -11.24
C LEU A 452 -0.28 -30.15 -11.83
N THR A 453 -0.43 -30.11 -13.16
CA THR A 453 -1.13 -29.02 -13.85
C THR A 453 -2.65 -29.03 -13.65
N SER A 454 -3.25 -30.16 -13.27
CA SER A 454 -4.69 -30.27 -13.01
C SER A 454 -5.06 -30.27 -11.53
N LEU A 455 -4.07 -30.08 -10.65
CA LEU A 455 -4.30 -30.11 -9.20
C LEU A 455 -5.24 -28.98 -8.79
N LYS A 456 -6.29 -29.36 -8.06
CA LYS A 456 -7.31 -28.46 -7.52
C LYS A 456 -7.20 -28.30 -6.01
N TYR A 457 -6.79 -29.36 -5.32
CA TYR A 457 -6.70 -29.41 -3.87
C TYR A 457 -5.29 -29.83 -3.45
N LEU A 458 -4.68 -29.04 -2.57
CA LEU A 458 -3.44 -29.38 -1.89
C LEU A 458 -3.59 -29.09 -0.40
N ASP A 459 -3.55 -30.15 0.40
CA ASP A 459 -3.41 -30.04 1.85
C ASP A 459 -2.01 -30.41 2.31
N PHE A 460 -1.38 -29.44 2.97
CA PHE A 460 -0.09 -29.58 3.59
C PHE A 460 -0.12 -28.93 4.98
N TYR A 461 -0.50 -29.74 5.96
CA TYR A 461 -0.28 -29.47 7.37
C TYR A 461 1.01 -30.16 7.86
N ASN A 462 1.86 -29.46 8.61
CA ASN A 462 2.99 -30.11 9.29
C ASN A 462 3.04 -29.74 10.78
N GLY A 463 2.69 -30.67 11.66
CA GLY A 463 2.64 -30.47 13.11
C GLY A 463 4.00 -30.44 13.82
N PHE A 464 5.10 -30.82 13.16
CA PHE A 464 6.40 -31.04 13.81
C PHE A 464 7.36 -29.84 13.76
N GLU A 465 7.71 -29.37 12.55
CA GLU A 465 8.66 -28.27 12.34
C GLU A 465 8.20 -27.36 11.20
N GLN A 466 8.60 -26.09 11.25
CA GLN A 466 8.28 -25.14 10.20
C GLN A 466 9.00 -25.52 8.89
N VAL A 467 8.24 -25.68 7.80
CA VAL A 467 8.80 -26.01 6.49
C VAL A 467 9.11 -24.74 5.71
N LYS A 468 10.36 -24.59 5.28
CA LYS A 468 10.76 -23.43 4.46
C LYS A 468 10.43 -23.63 3.00
N LEU A 469 9.50 -22.83 2.49
CA LEU A 469 9.15 -22.85 1.08
C LEU A 469 10.12 -21.96 0.28
N LYS A 470 10.71 -22.53 -0.77
CA LYS A 470 11.50 -21.75 -1.74
C LYS A 470 10.56 -20.84 -2.55
N ALA A 471 11.10 -19.76 -3.14
CA ALA A 471 10.30 -18.90 -4.01
C ALA A 471 9.71 -19.72 -5.18
N LYS A 472 8.45 -19.45 -5.54
CA LYS A 472 7.75 -20.08 -6.68
C LYS A 472 7.47 -21.59 -6.57
N THR A 473 7.56 -22.20 -5.39
CA THR A 473 7.24 -23.63 -5.18
C THR A 473 5.89 -24.05 -5.79
N PHE A 474 4.87 -23.18 -5.78
CA PHE A 474 3.53 -23.47 -6.34
C PHE A 474 3.30 -22.93 -7.76
N ALA A 475 4.34 -22.44 -8.45
CA ALA A 475 4.20 -21.87 -9.79
C ALA A 475 3.56 -22.81 -10.84
N PRO A 476 3.72 -24.15 -10.78
CA PRO A 476 3.04 -25.08 -11.68
C PRO A 476 1.52 -25.23 -11.45
N LEU A 477 1.02 -24.89 -10.25
CA LEU A 477 -0.33 -25.21 -9.78
C LEU A 477 -1.39 -24.19 -10.26
N ASN A 478 -1.49 -23.98 -11.58
CA ASN A 478 -2.33 -22.92 -12.17
C ASN A 478 -3.85 -23.17 -12.05
N ASN A 479 -4.26 -24.39 -11.70
CA ASN A 479 -5.65 -24.79 -11.53
C ASN A 479 -6.06 -25.00 -10.07
N LEU A 480 -5.19 -24.63 -9.12
CA LEU A 480 -5.44 -24.81 -7.71
C LEU A 480 -6.63 -23.96 -7.25
N GLU A 481 -7.59 -24.61 -6.61
CA GLU A 481 -8.82 -24.03 -6.07
C GLU A 481 -8.74 -23.95 -4.54
N GLU A 482 -8.08 -24.92 -3.89
CA GLU A 482 -7.96 -25.03 -2.43
C GLU A 482 -6.51 -25.31 -2.03
N LEU A 483 -5.98 -24.52 -1.10
CA LEU A 483 -4.60 -24.62 -0.63
C LEU A 483 -4.53 -24.44 0.89
N TYR A 484 -4.02 -25.44 1.58
CA TYR A 484 -3.79 -25.39 3.02
C TYR A 484 -2.29 -25.54 3.32
N LEU A 485 -1.71 -24.52 3.96
CA LEU A 485 -0.29 -24.46 4.30
C LEU A 485 -0.14 -24.11 5.78
N TYR A 486 -0.28 -25.12 6.63
CA TYR A 486 -0.08 -24.94 8.05
C TYR A 486 1.37 -25.23 8.41
N ASN A 487 1.97 -24.35 9.23
CA ASN A 487 3.35 -24.41 9.69
C ASN A 487 4.39 -24.28 8.56
N CYS A 488 4.13 -23.42 7.57
CA CYS A 488 5.07 -23.10 6.49
C CYS A 488 5.68 -21.70 6.63
N ASP A 489 6.97 -21.55 6.31
CA ASP A 489 7.61 -20.24 6.10
C ASP A 489 7.36 -19.80 4.65
N ILE A 490 6.39 -18.92 4.46
CA ILE A 490 5.89 -18.49 3.15
C ILE A 490 6.57 -17.20 2.67
N SER A 491 6.72 -17.06 1.35
CA SER A 491 7.10 -15.82 0.66
C SER A 491 5.95 -15.34 -0.21
N THR A 492 5.80 -14.02 -0.37
CA THR A 492 4.83 -13.42 -1.32
C THR A 492 4.97 -13.95 -2.75
N THR A 493 6.17 -14.40 -3.13
CA THR A 493 6.43 -14.96 -4.47
C THR A 493 5.93 -16.40 -4.67
N ASN A 494 5.52 -17.09 -3.61
CA ASN A 494 4.97 -18.44 -3.69
C ASN A 494 3.64 -18.49 -4.44
N PHE A 495 2.85 -17.42 -4.39
CA PHE A 495 1.44 -17.43 -4.80
C PHE A 495 1.15 -16.67 -6.10
N ALA A 496 2.20 -16.30 -6.87
CA ALA A 496 2.08 -15.38 -7.99
C ALA A 496 1.16 -15.84 -9.14
N ASN A 497 0.84 -17.12 -9.24
CA ASN A 497 0.02 -17.71 -10.30
C ASN A 497 -1.32 -18.31 -9.81
N LEU A 498 -1.65 -18.20 -8.52
CA LEU A 498 -2.82 -18.84 -7.93
C LEU A 498 -4.10 -18.00 -8.13
N THR A 499 -4.45 -17.72 -9.38
CA THR A 499 -5.58 -16.83 -9.72
C THR A 499 -6.96 -17.48 -9.59
N LYS A 500 -7.00 -18.81 -9.47
CA LYS A 500 -8.23 -19.61 -9.32
C LYS A 500 -8.48 -20.04 -7.88
N LEU A 501 -7.63 -19.64 -6.95
CA LEU A 501 -7.74 -20.03 -5.55
C LEU A 501 -9.03 -19.45 -4.96
N ILE A 502 -9.88 -20.33 -4.44
CA ILE A 502 -11.16 -20.07 -3.79
C ILE A 502 -10.97 -20.11 -2.28
N GLU A 503 -10.17 -21.05 -1.79
CA GLU A 503 -9.89 -21.23 -0.37
C GLU A 503 -8.40 -21.28 -0.08
N PHE A 504 -8.00 -20.58 0.97
CA PHE A 504 -6.61 -20.49 1.37
C PHE A 504 -6.46 -20.58 2.89
N GLY A 505 -5.85 -21.65 3.38
CA GLY A 505 -5.45 -21.80 4.77
C GLY A 505 -3.98 -21.45 4.97
N LEU A 506 -3.71 -20.49 5.84
CA LEU A 506 -2.39 -20.17 6.37
C LEU A 506 -2.47 -20.23 7.88
N GLY A 507 -1.93 -21.28 8.51
CA GLY A 507 -2.00 -21.38 9.97
C GLY A 507 -0.75 -21.96 10.62
N GLY A 508 -0.75 -22.05 11.95
CA GLY A 508 0.29 -22.73 12.72
C GLY A 508 1.22 -21.82 13.53
N LYS A 509 1.91 -22.44 14.49
CA LYS A 509 2.48 -21.77 15.68
C LYS A 509 3.83 -21.06 15.49
N LEU A 510 4.47 -21.09 14.31
CA LEU A 510 5.93 -20.86 14.23
C LEU A 510 6.46 -19.76 13.28
N GLY A 511 5.65 -18.87 12.68
CA GLY A 511 6.29 -17.80 11.90
C GLY A 511 5.48 -16.64 11.32
N LEU A 512 4.17 -16.77 11.11
CA LEU A 512 3.39 -15.70 10.47
C LEU A 512 2.96 -14.62 11.47
N THR A 513 3.89 -13.72 11.81
CA THR A 513 3.62 -12.64 12.78
C THR A 513 2.86 -11.46 12.17
N LYS A 514 2.98 -11.25 10.85
CA LYS A 514 2.35 -10.16 10.11
C LYS A 514 1.82 -10.62 8.76
N LEU A 515 0.68 -10.07 8.35
CA LEU A 515 0.08 -10.29 7.04
C LEU A 515 -0.10 -8.96 6.30
N ASP A 516 0.29 -8.94 5.02
CA ASP A 516 0.14 -7.78 4.14
C ASP A 516 -0.56 -8.14 2.81
N ALA A 517 -1.06 -7.12 2.10
CA ALA A 517 -1.83 -7.27 0.87
C ALA A 517 -1.08 -7.97 -0.28
N LYS A 518 0.26 -8.06 -0.26
CA LYS A 518 1.05 -8.61 -1.38
C LYS A 518 0.87 -10.12 -1.50
N ILE A 519 0.54 -10.81 -0.40
CA ILE A 519 0.27 -12.26 -0.41
C ILE A 519 -0.95 -12.56 -1.29
N PHE A 520 -1.95 -11.69 -1.27
CA PHE A 520 -3.22 -11.87 -1.97
C PHE A 520 -3.30 -11.24 -3.36
N ALA A 521 -2.23 -10.59 -3.83
CA ALA A 521 -2.25 -9.70 -5.00
C ALA A 521 -2.78 -10.33 -6.32
N LYS A 522 -2.86 -11.66 -6.39
CA LYS A 522 -3.34 -12.43 -7.54
C LYS A 522 -4.56 -13.31 -7.25
N MET A 523 -4.97 -13.45 -6.00
CA MET A 523 -6.05 -14.35 -5.55
C MET A 523 -7.42 -13.68 -5.69
N THR A 524 -7.75 -13.14 -6.86
CA THR A 524 -9.00 -12.39 -7.08
C THR A 524 -10.27 -13.27 -7.04
N ALA A 525 -10.10 -14.59 -7.03
CA ALA A 525 -11.17 -15.57 -6.89
C ALA A 525 -11.44 -15.98 -5.43
N LEU A 526 -10.63 -15.51 -4.47
CA LEU A 526 -10.65 -15.98 -3.09
C LEU A 526 -11.98 -15.66 -2.41
N GLU A 527 -12.60 -16.67 -1.82
CA GLU A 527 -13.85 -16.59 -1.07
C GLU A 527 -13.65 -16.91 0.41
N TYR A 528 -12.70 -17.79 0.76
CA TYR A 528 -12.46 -18.24 2.12
C TYR A 528 -10.98 -18.11 2.47
N PHE A 529 -10.69 -17.49 3.60
CA PHE A 529 -9.33 -17.36 4.11
C PHE A 529 -9.25 -17.79 5.57
N ASP A 530 -8.47 -18.83 5.82
CA ASP A 530 -8.26 -19.38 7.16
C ASP A 530 -6.90 -18.98 7.73
N LEU A 531 -6.92 -18.38 8.92
CA LEU A 531 -5.77 -17.99 9.74
C LEU A 531 -5.74 -18.68 11.12
N TYR A 532 -6.47 -19.78 11.28
CA TYR A 532 -6.58 -20.54 12.52
C TYR A 532 -5.21 -20.79 13.20
N TYR A 533 -5.10 -20.46 14.48
CA TYR A 533 -3.88 -20.69 15.30
C TYR A 533 -2.57 -20.13 14.72
N SER A 534 -2.60 -18.97 14.03
CA SER A 534 -1.40 -18.39 13.41
C SER A 534 -0.50 -17.57 14.34
N LEU A 535 -0.91 -17.31 15.59
CA LEU A 535 -0.24 -16.38 16.52
C LEU A 535 0.02 -14.98 15.91
N ILE A 536 -0.78 -14.59 14.92
CA ILE A 536 -0.56 -13.34 14.19
C ILE A 536 -0.70 -12.14 15.13
N THR A 537 0.18 -11.16 14.95
CA THR A 537 0.20 -9.95 15.80
C THR A 537 -0.37 -8.74 15.08
N GLU A 538 -0.32 -8.74 13.74
CA GLU A 538 -0.70 -7.60 12.91
C GLU A 538 -1.22 -8.07 11.55
N ILE A 539 -2.35 -7.52 11.12
CA ILE A 539 -2.86 -7.60 9.75
C ILE A 539 -2.93 -6.15 9.25
N ASP A 540 -2.26 -5.85 8.14
CA ASP A 540 -2.28 -4.50 7.56
C ASP A 540 -3.71 -4.10 7.19
N GLU A 541 -4.07 -2.83 7.42
CA GLU A 541 -5.45 -2.35 7.21
C GLU A 541 -5.95 -2.58 5.77
N ASN A 542 -5.05 -2.61 4.78
CA ASN A 542 -5.41 -2.75 3.37
C ASN A 542 -5.25 -4.19 2.85
N THR A 543 -5.01 -5.17 3.73
CA THR A 543 -4.70 -6.56 3.35
C THR A 543 -5.73 -7.18 2.41
N PHE A 544 -7.02 -6.96 2.67
CA PHE A 544 -8.11 -7.56 1.90
C PHE A 544 -8.72 -6.64 0.82
N VAL A 545 -8.12 -5.47 0.57
CA VAL A 545 -8.61 -4.53 -0.44
C VAL A 545 -8.49 -5.15 -1.85
N GLY A 546 -9.61 -5.17 -2.59
CA GLY A 546 -9.69 -5.73 -3.93
C GLY A 546 -9.99 -7.24 -3.98
N LEU A 547 -10.21 -7.88 -2.83
CA LEU A 547 -10.73 -9.25 -2.74
C LEU A 547 -12.27 -9.22 -2.71
N ASP A 548 -12.87 -8.75 -3.80
CA ASP A 548 -14.31 -8.46 -3.88
C ASP A 548 -15.22 -9.70 -3.69
N LYS A 549 -14.64 -10.90 -3.76
CA LYS A 549 -15.33 -12.18 -3.56
C LYS A 549 -15.14 -12.77 -2.17
N LEU A 550 -14.33 -12.16 -1.31
CA LEU A 550 -14.01 -12.71 0.01
C LEU A 550 -15.24 -12.71 0.90
N LYS A 551 -15.67 -13.90 1.31
CA LYS A 551 -16.86 -14.16 2.12
C LYS A 551 -16.51 -14.42 3.56
N SER A 552 -15.48 -15.19 3.83
CA SER A 552 -15.17 -15.59 5.22
C SER A 552 -13.69 -15.42 5.53
N VAL A 553 -13.41 -14.91 6.74
CA VAL A 553 -12.07 -14.88 7.31
C VAL A 553 -12.13 -15.54 8.69
N TYR A 554 -11.45 -16.67 8.83
CA TYR A 554 -11.36 -17.43 10.09
C TYR A 554 -10.13 -16.95 10.87
N LEU A 555 -10.33 -16.41 12.07
CA LEU A 555 -9.31 -15.75 12.89
C LEU A 555 -9.17 -16.38 14.27
N GLU A 556 -9.85 -17.50 14.53
CA GLU A 556 -9.87 -18.13 15.84
C GLU A 556 -8.46 -18.44 16.34
N ASN A 557 -8.27 -18.26 17.64
CA ASN A 557 -7.01 -18.56 18.34
C ASN A 557 -5.82 -17.69 17.91
N ASN A 558 -6.07 -16.46 17.45
CA ASN A 558 -5.04 -15.46 17.19
C ASN A 558 -4.86 -14.51 18.38
N SER A 559 -4.31 -15.03 19.47
CA SER A 559 -4.38 -14.35 20.76
C SER A 559 -3.65 -13.00 20.86
N ASN A 560 -2.76 -12.73 19.92
CA ASN A 560 -1.89 -11.55 19.91
C ASN A 560 -2.40 -10.45 18.97
N LEU A 561 -3.44 -10.72 18.17
CA LEU A 561 -4.04 -9.74 17.29
C LEU A 561 -4.93 -8.80 18.12
N THR A 562 -4.59 -7.51 18.12
CA THR A 562 -5.26 -6.48 18.94
C THR A 562 -5.90 -5.36 18.12
N ASN A 563 -5.66 -5.34 16.81
CA ASN A 563 -6.23 -4.35 15.90
C ASN A 563 -7.02 -5.04 14.79
N PHE A 564 -8.26 -4.59 14.57
CA PHE A 564 -9.20 -5.12 13.57
C PHE A 564 -9.52 -4.13 12.44
N ASP A 565 -8.67 -3.12 12.23
CA ASP A 565 -8.88 -2.08 11.22
C ASP A 565 -9.01 -2.66 9.79
N PHE A 566 -8.39 -3.80 9.51
CA PHE A 566 -8.48 -4.50 8.22
C PHE A 566 -9.90 -4.97 7.84
N LEU A 567 -10.80 -5.13 8.82
CA LEU A 567 -12.16 -5.59 8.59
C LEU A 567 -12.98 -4.61 7.74
N HIS A 568 -12.56 -3.35 7.63
CA HIS A 568 -13.25 -2.36 6.80
C HIS A 568 -13.29 -2.75 5.31
N ALA A 569 -12.35 -3.60 4.88
CA ALA A 569 -12.24 -4.08 3.51
C ALA A 569 -13.20 -5.26 3.20
N LEU A 570 -13.86 -5.82 4.22
CA LEU A 570 -14.79 -6.95 4.07
C LEU A 570 -16.24 -6.47 3.89
N SER A 571 -17.10 -7.32 3.32
CA SER A 571 -18.54 -7.09 3.31
C SER A 571 -19.11 -7.25 4.71
N VAL A 572 -20.17 -6.53 5.10
CA VAL A 572 -20.87 -6.80 6.37
C VAL A 572 -21.55 -8.17 6.41
N SER A 573 -21.80 -8.76 5.24
CA SER A 573 -22.26 -10.15 5.11
C SER A 573 -21.13 -11.16 5.29
N SER A 574 -19.88 -10.71 5.37
CA SER A 574 -18.74 -11.62 5.52
C SER A 574 -18.76 -12.25 6.91
N ASN A 575 -18.52 -13.56 6.94
CA ASN A 575 -18.42 -14.30 8.18
C ASN A 575 -17.02 -14.11 8.77
N LEU A 576 -16.95 -13.81 10.06
CA LEU A 576 -15.71 -13.84 10.82
C LEU A 576 -15.82 -15.04 11.74
N GLY A 577 -15.14 -16.12 11.39
CA GLY A 577 -14.92 -17.21 12.32
C GLY A 577 -14.07 -16.67 13.47
N THR A 578 -14.69 -16.45 14.62
CA THR A 578 -13.99 -15.96 15.81
C THR A 578 -14.54 -16.68 17.04
N SER A 579 -13.65 -17.04 17.96
CA SER A 579 -14.06 -17.61 19.24
C SER A 579 -14.59 -16.53 20.19
N THR A 580 -15.34 -16.93 21.22
CA THR A 580 -15.83 -16.01 22.26
C THR A 580 -14.71 -15.27 23.03
N GLU A 581 -13.49 -15.82 23.09
CA GLU A 581 -12.32 -15.16 23.68
C GLU A 581 -11.72 -14.06 22.78
N ASP A 582 -11.92 -14.15 21.45
CA ASP A 582 -11.50 -13.10 20.51
C ASP A 582 -12.38 -11.83 20.63
N TRP A 583 -13.59 -11.98 21.18
CA TRP A 583 -14.50 -10.88 21.44
C TRP A 583 -14.02 -9.95 22.57
N GLU A 584 -13.35 -10.46 23.60
CA GLU A 584 -12.80 -9.60 24.67
C GLU A 584 -11.73 -8.63 24.16
N ARG A 585 -10.99 -8.99 23.11
CA ARG A 585 -10.04 -8.08 22.43
C ARG A 585 -10.74 -7.07 21.53
N SER A 586 -11.86 -7.48 20.92
CA SER A 586 -12.73 -6.58 20.17
C SER A 586 -13.25 -5.45 21.07
N LEU A 587 -13.52 -5.70 22.36
CA LEU A 587 -13.95 -4.65 23.29
C LEU A 587 -12.89 -3.56 23.51
N ALA A 588 -11.63 -3.90 23.74
CA ALA A 588 -10.57 -2.91 23.93
C ALA A 588 -10.29 -2.09 22.66
N TRP A 589 -10.31 -2.75 21.49
CA TRP A 589 -10.23 -2.06 20.20
C TRP A 589 -11.45 -1.16 19.98
N GLN A 590 -12.65 -1.64 20.25
CA GLN A 590 -13.90 -0.88 20.18
C GLN A 590 -13.89 0.33 21.13
N ASP A 591 -13.36 0.19 22.35
CA ASP A 591 -13.20 1.31 23.29
C ASP A 591 -12.31 2.40 22.69
N SER A 592 -11.22 2.03 22.00
CA SER A 592 -10.38 3.00 21.28
C SER A 592 -11.12 3.70 20.13
N VAL A 593 -12.03 3.01 19.45
CA VAL A 593 -12.91 3.59 18.42
C VAL A 593 -13.90 4.57 19.04
N ASN A 594 -14.48 4.20 20.18
CA ASN A 594 -15.41 5.02 20.94
C ASN A 594 -14.72 6.28 21.49
N GLU A 595 -13.51 6.16 22.03
CA GLU A 595 -12.71 7.32 22.46
C GLU A 595 -12.44 8.28 21.30
N LEU A 596 -12.12 7.75 20.11
CA LEU A 596 -11.97 8.55 18.90
C LEU A 596 -13.28 9.27 18.55
N ALA A 597 -14.42 8.57 18.58
CA ALA A 597 -15.74 9.16 18.33
C ALA A 597 -16.03 10.33 19.27
N VAL A 598 -15.85 10.12 20.59
CA VAL A 598 -16.02 11.16 21.62
C VAL A 598 -15.12 12.35 21.34
N SER A 599 -13.84 12.12 21.00
CA SER A 599 -12.89 13.20 20.72
C SER A 599 -13.29 14.09 19.53
N LEU A 600 -14.06 13.54 18.58
CA LEU A 600 -14.58 14.22 17.39
C LEU A 600 -16.01 14.75 17.59
N GLY A 601 -16.58 14.58 18.78
CA GLY A 601 -17.96 14.95 19.10
C GLY A 601 -18.98 14.16 18.28
N VAL A 602 -18.63 12.95 17.87
CA VAL A 602 -19.50 11.96 17.21
C VAL A 602 -20.04 11.04 18.31
N MET A 603 -21.31 10.64 18.23
CA MET A 603 -21.86 9.69 19.19
C MET A 603 -21.12 8.34 19.06
N PRO A 604 -20.58 7.76 20.15
CA PRO A 604 -20.01 6.41 20.12
C PRO A 604 -21.10 5.40 19.73
N LEU A 605 -20.72 4.35 19.02
CA LEU A 605 -21.67 3.30 18.70
C LEU A 605 -21.91 2.43 19.94
N GLU A 606 -23.15 2.37 20.40
CA GLU A 606 -23.62 1.34 21.33
C GLU A 606 -23.72 0.00 20.58
N PHE A 607 -22.59 -0.59 20.21
CA PHE A 607 -22.61 -1.95 19.66
C PHE A 607 -22.85 -2.95 20.79
N ILE A 608 -24.05 -3.53 20.79
CA ILE A 608 -24.48 -4.57 21.72
C ILE A 608 -24.56 -5.89 20.95
N GLY A 609 -23.43 -6.47 20.55
CA GLY A 609 -23.45 -7.76 19.87
C GLY A 609 -22.07 -8.30 19.55
N SER A 610 -21.86 -9.60 19.76
CA SER A 610 -20.61 -10.34 19.51
C SER A 610 -20.53 -10.96 18.11
N THR A 611 -21.09 -10.28 17.11
CA THR A 611 -21.23 -10.83 15.75
C THR A 611 -20.19 -10.25 14.80
N SER A 612 -19.84 -11.02 13.77
CA SER A 612 -18.93 -10.61 12.70
C SER A 612 -19.36 -9.31 12.02
N SER A 613 -20.66 -9.17 11.75
CA SER A 613 -21.27 -7.95 11.20
C SER A 613 -21.05 -6.71 12.07
N THR A 614 -21.05 -6.87 13.40
CA THR A 614 -20.80 -5.78 14.35
C THR A 614 -19.35 -5.32 14.30
N ALA A 615 -18.39 -6.25 14.25
CA ALA A 615 -16.96 -5.92 14.15
C ALA A 615 -16.63 -5.22 12.82
N ILE A 616 -17.18 -5.72 11.71
CA ILE A 616 -17.01 -5.12 10.38
C ILE A 616 -17.61 -3.71 10.34
N ALA A 617 -18.83 -3.54 10.86
CA ALA A 617 -19.46 -2.22 10.98
C ALA A 617 -18.63 -1.26 11.85
N CYS A 618 -18.06 -1.73 12.96
CA CYS A 618 -17.19 -0.95 13.82
C CYS A 618 -15.91 -0.49 13.10
N ALA A 619 -15.28 -1.37 12.30
CA ALA A 619 -14.09 -1.02 11.53
C ALA A 619 -14.39 0.03 10.46
N LYS A 620 -15.53 -0.11 9.77
CA LYS A 620 -16.00 0.88 8.78
C LYS A 620 -16.39 2.21 9.43
N PHE A 621 -17.01 2.17 10.60
CA PHE A 621 -17.27 3.36 11.41
C PHE A 621 -15.97 4.07 11.80
N LYS A 622 -14.97 3.34 12.30
CA LYS A 622 -13.63 3.89 12.59
C LYS A 622 -12.99 4.51 11.35
N GLN A 623 -13.14 3.88 10.18
CA GLN A 623 -12.68 4.46 8.91
C GLN A 623 -13.35 5.82 8.65
N GLY A 624 -14.67 5.91 8.83
CA GLY A 624 -15.41 7.18 8.74
C GLY A 624 -14.90 8.23 9.72
N LEU A 625 -14.67 7.86 10.99
CA LEU A 625 -14.10 8.75 12.01
C LEU A 625 -12.71 9.26 11.62
N ASN A 626 -11.85 8.40 11.07
CA ASN A 626 -10.52 8.78 10.60
C ASN A 626 -10.60 9.80 9.45
N VAL A 627 -11.56 9.65 8.53
CA VAL A 627 -11.80 10.64 7.47
C VAL A 627 -12.23 11.98 8.07
N ILE A 628 -13.15 11.97 9.04
CA ILE A 628 -13.61 13.18 9.73
C ILE A 628 -12.42 13.87 10.41
N LYS A 629 -11.63 13.13 11.19
CA LYS A 629 -10.41 13.66 11.85
C LYS A 629 -9.43 14.26 10.85
N ASN A 630 -9.11 13.54 9.77
CA ASN A 630 -8.13 13.97 8.79
C ASN A 630 -8.59 15.22 8.02
N THR A 631 -9.91 15.38 7.83
CA THR A 631 -10.47 16.52 7.09
C THR A 631 -10.87 17.70 7.97
N GLN A 632 -10.91 17.54 9.31
CA GLN A 632 -11.38 18.56 10.26
C GLN A 632 -10.67 19.92 10.10
N ASN A 633 -9.38 19.92 9.74
CA ASN A 633 -8.57 21.13 9.60
C ASN A 633 -8.59 21.74 8.20
N VAL A 634 -9.35 21.18 7.25
CA VAL A 634 -9.48 21.72 5.88
C VAL A 634 -10.15 23.10 5.87
N GLY A 635 -10.93 23.44 6.90
CA GLY A 635 -11.46 24.80 7.09
C GLY A 635 -10.38 25.88 7.18
N GLY A 636 -9.13 25.53 7.56
CA GLY A 636 -7.99 26.45 7.52
C GLY A 636 -7.43 26.70 6.13
N VAL A 637 -7.83 25.91 5.13
CA VAL A 637 -7.43 26.02 3.72
C VAL A 637 -8.52 26.74 2.91
N THR A 638 -9.80 26.48 3.20
CA THR A 638 -10.94 26.90 2.39
C THR A 638 -12.14 27.24 3.29
N ASN A 639 -12.88 28.31 2.98
CA ASN A 639 -14.16 28.62 3.63
C ASN A 639 -15.34 28.12 2.79
N ASN A 640 -15.26 26.87 2.31
CA ASN A 640 -16.29 26.32 1.43
C ASN A 640 -17.39 25.65 2.27
N ASP A 641 -18.56 26.29 2.32
CA ASP A 641 -19.75 25.78 3.04
C ASP A 641 -20.16 24.38 2.56
N ALA A 642 -19.90 24.01 1.29
CA ALA A 642 -20.20 22.68 0.76
C ALA A 642 -19.26 21.59 1.31
N ILE A 643 -17.99 21.92 1.60
CA ILE A 643 -17.09 20.97 2.27
C ILE A 643 -17.58 20.73 3.70
N LYS A 644 -17.96 21.80 4.40
CA LYS A 644 -18.50 21.68 5.75
C LYS A 644 -19.81 20.87 5.77
N ALA A 645 -20.72 21.15 4.83
CA ALA A 645 -21.95 20.36 4.68
C ALA A 645 -21.64 18.88 4.39
N ALA A 646 -20.70 18.57 3.50
CA ALA A 646 -20.29 17.19 3.23
C ALA A 646 -19.61 16.50 4.43
N GLN A 647 -18.89 17.25 5.28
CA GLN A 647 -18.36 16.75 6.55
C GLN A 647 -19.48 16.46 7.55
N ASP A 648 -20.46 17.34 7.65
CA ASP A 648 -21.63 17.16 8.52
C ASP A 648 -22.50 15.98 8.03
N GLU A 649 -22.68 15.81 6.73
CA GLU A 649 -23.36 14.65 6.12
C GLU A 649 -22.61 13.35 6.39
N LEU A 650 -21.29 13.31 6.18
CA LEU A 650 -20.48 12.13 6.51
C LEU A 650 -20.56 11.82 8.00
N LYS A 651 -20.51 12.84 8.86
CA LYS A 651 -20.68 12.68 10.30
C LYS A 651 -22.04 12.09 10.65
N ALA A 652 -23.12 12.59 10.06
CA ALA A 652 -24.46 12.06 10.27
C ALA A 652 -24.58 10.59 9.79
N ALA A 653 -23.98 10.25 8.65
CA ALA A 653 -23.95 8.87 8.16
C ALA A 653 -23.19 7.94 9.10
N VAL A 654 -22.03 8.40 9.59
CA VAL A 654 -21.23 7.72 10.63
C VAL A 654 -22.06 7.50 11.90
N GLU A 655 -22.76 8.51 12.39
CA GLU A 655 -23.66 8.40 13.57
C GLU A 655 -24.84 7.45 13.35
N SER A 656 -25.36 7.36 12.13
CA SER A 656 -26.44 6.45 11.78
C SER A 656 -26.00 5.00 11.55
N GLY A 657 -24.69 4.76 11.44
CA GLY A 657 -24.14 3.44 11.07
C GLY A 657 -24.45 3.00 9.64
N ASP A 658 -24.91 3.91 8.76
CA ASP A 658 -25.23 3.60 7.36
C ASP A 658 -23.94 3.48 6.53
N GLU A 659 -23.48 2.24 6.39
CA GLU A 659 -22.23 1.91 5.70
C GLU A 659 -22.18 2.39 4.24
N ALA A 660 -23.27 2.18 3.50
CA ALA A 660 -23.34 2.50 2.08
C ALA A 660 -23.20 4.02 1.88
N GLN A 661 -23.78 4.81 2.78
CA GLN A 661 -23.62 6.25 2.81
C GLN A 661 -22.19 6.66 3.21
N ILE A 662 -21.58 6.03 4.22
CA ILE A 662 -20.22 6.37 4.67
C ILE A 662 -19.22 6.27 3.50
N SER A 663 -19.26 5.17 2.74
CA SER A 663 -18.35 4.97 1.61
C SER A 663 -18.54 6.03 0.51
N THR A 664 -19.80 6.31 0.17
CA THR A 664 -20.17 7.30 -0.86
C THR A 664 -19.78 8.72 -0.43
N LEU A 665 -20.14 9.11 0.79
CA LEU A 665 -19.90 10.46 1.33
C LEU A 665 -18.41 10.73 1.54
N LYS A 666 -17.63 9.73 1.97
CA LYS A 666 -16.16 9.83 2.03
C LYS A 666 -15.57 10.24 0.68
N ASN A 667 -15.94 9.52 -0.40
CA ASN A 667 -15.41 9.79 -1.73
C ASN A 667 -15.85 11.15 -2.26
N ASN A 668 -17.11 11.54 -2.02
CA ASN A 668 -17.62 12.87 -2.37
C ASN A 668 -16.85 13.98 -1.65
N LEU A 669 -16.61 13.81 -0.34
CA LEU A 669 -15.85 14.76 0.47
C LEU A 669 -14.41 14.92 -0.04
N TYR A 670 -13.72 13.83 -0.31
CA TYR A 670 -12.36 13.88 -0.89
C TYR A 670 -12.33 14.60 -2.24
N ASN A 671 -13.30 14.35 -3.11
CA ASN A 671 -13.38 15.01 -4.41
C ASN A 671 -13.63 16.52 -4.29
N LEU A 672 -14.52 16.94 -3.39
CA LEU A 672 -14.79 18.35 -3.09
C LEU A 672 -13.53 19.05 -2.56
N ILE A 673 -12.88 18.47 -1.55
CA ILE A 673 -11.65 19.00 -0.96
C ILE A 673 -10.55 19.12 -2.03
N ASN A 674 -10.34 18.08 -2.81
CA ASN A 674 -9.31 18.05 -3.86
C ASN A 674 -9.54 19.13 -4.93
N THR A 675 -10.80 19.37 -5.29
CA THR A 675 -11.19 20.41 -6.26
C THR A 675 -10.88 21.81 -5.70
N GLU A 676 -11.23 22.05 -4.44
CA GLU A 676 -11.03 23.35 -3.80
C GLU A 676 -9.54 23.65 -3.54
N ILE A 677 -8.76 22.66 -3.10
CA ILE A 677 -7.30 22.79 -2.94
C ILE A 677 -6.65 23.14 -4.28
N LYS A 678 -7.06 22.49 -5.36
CA LYS A 678 -6.55 22.79 -6.70
C LYS A 678 -6.88 24.22 -7.12
N SER A 679 -8.14 24.63 -6.99
CA SER A 679 -8.58 26.00 -7.28
C SER A 679 -7.79 27.05 -6.49
N THR A 680 -7.62 26.82 -5.18
CA THR A 680 -6.86 27.69 -4.28
C THR A 680 -5.39 27.77 -4.69
N SER A 681 -4.76 26.63 -4.96
CA SER A 681 -3.35 26.54 -5.36
C SER A 681 -3.10 27.24 -6.70
N ASP A 682 -3.94 26.98 -7.70
CA ASP A 682 -3.89 27.61 -9.03
C ASP A 682 -4.04 29.14 -8.94
N SER A 683 -4.96 29.61 -8.08
CA SER A 683 -5.16 31.04 -7.82
C SER A 683 -3.94 31.69 -7.15
N LEU A 684 -3.33 31.03 -6.16
CA LEU A 684 -2.14 31.53 -5.46
C LEU A 684 -0.95 31.69 -6.42
N ILE A 685 -0.65 30.66 -7.19
CA ILE A 685 0.52 30.62 -8.08
C ILE A 685 0.31 31.37 -9.39
N LYS A 686 -0.90 31.86 -9.67
CA LYS A 686 -1.19 32.62 -10.87
C LYS A 686 -0.16 33.74 -11.05
N ASN A 687 0.46 33.77 -12.23
CA ASN A 687 1.51 34.71 -12.61
C ASN A 687 2.81 34.62 -11.77
N ALA A 688 3.07 33.47 -11.12
CA ALA A 688 4.25 33.23 -10.28
C ALA A 688 4.75 31.77 -10.33
N ASN A 689 4.43 31.03 -11.40
CA ASN A 689 4.55 29.57 -11.43
C ASN A 689 5.95 29.08 -11.87
N ASN A 690 6.82 29.94 -12.38
CA ASN A 690 8.13 29.53 -12.89
C ASN A 690 9.24 29.56 -11.83
N ASN A 691 8.96 30.04 -10.63
CA ASN A 691 9.92 30.03 -9.53
C ASN A 691 10.12 28.60 -8.98
N ALA A 692 11.38 28.17 -8.80
CA ALA A 692 11.70 26.83 -8.32
C ALA A 692 11.13 26.53 -6.92
N ALA A 693 11.20 27.48 -5.98
CA ALA A 693 10.66 27.30 -4.64
C ALA A 693 9.12 27.21 -4.64
N VAL A 694 8.44 27.97 -5.51
CA VAL A 694 6.99 27.85 -5.71
C VAL A 694 6.63 26.47 -6.24
N LYS A 695 7.37 25.95 -7.23
CA LYS A 695 7.16 24.59 -7.76
C LYS A 695 7.36 23.51 -6.70
N THR A 696 8.40 23.62 -5.89
CA THR A 696 8.64 22.68 -4.78
C THR A 696 7.51 22.71 -3.75
N ALA A 697 7.05 23.91 -3.38
CA ALA A 697 5.93 24.05 -2.44
C ALA A 697 4.62 23.49 -3.02
N LEU A 698 4.36 23.69 -4.32
CA LEU A 698 3.19 23.13 -5.01
C LEU A 698 3.24 21.61 -5.08
N ALA A 699 4.41 21.02 -5.39
CA ALA A 699 4.57 19.57 -5.42
C ALA A 699 4.28 18.93 -4.06
N ALA A 700 4.66 19.58 -2.95
CA ALA A 700 4.33 19.11 -1.60
C ALA A 700 2.81 19.09 -1.35
N VAL A 701 2.08 20.10 -1.84
CA VAL A 701 0.61 20.14 -1.79
C VAL A 701 0.00 19.00 -2.63
N GLU A 702 0.51 18.77 -3.84
CA GLU A 702 0.02 17.70 -4.72
C GLU A 702 0.25 16.29 -4.13
N THR A 703 1.42 16.04 -3.54
CA THR A 703 1.71 14.77 -2.86
C THR A 703 0.77 14.53 -1.68
N ALA A 704 0.59 15.52 -0.80
CA ALA A 704 -0.33 15.39 0.34
C ALA A 704 -1.77 15.13 -0.11
N LYS A 705 -2.21 15.82 -1.17
CA LYS A 705 -3.54 15.64 -1.78
C LYS A 705 -3.74 14.21 -2.31
N ASN A 706 -2.76 13.66 -3.03
CA ASN A 706 -2.85 12.31 -3.59
C ASN A 706 -2.82 11.22 -2.50
N ASN A 707 -2.20 11.50 -1.37
CA ASN A 707 -2.15 10.60 -0.22
C ASN A 707 -3.29 10.80 0.78
N HIS A 708 -4.26 11.69 0.48
CA HIS A 708 -5.34 12.08 1.40
C HIS A 708 -4.85 12.60 2.78
N ASP A 709 -3.62 13.13 2.86
CA ASP A 709 -3.07 13.76 4.06
C ASP A 709 -3.56 15.21 4.19
N TYR A 710 -4.83 15.34 4.54
CA TYR A 710 -5.48 16.65 4.70
C TYR A 710 -5.14 17.33 6.03
N GLY A 711 -4.63 16.58 7.02
CA GLY A 711 -4.26 17.10 8.34
C GLY A 711 -3.18 18.19 8.27
N ASN A 712 -2.24 18.05 7.32
CA ASN A 712 -1.14 19.01 7.09
C ASN A 712 -1.45 20.08 6.02
N MET A 713 -2.58 19.99 5.34
CA MET A 713 -2.86 20.79 4.14
C MET A 713 -2.87 22.30 4.40
N ALA A 714 -3.43 22.74 5.53
CA ALA A 714 -3.44 24.15 5.94
C ALA A 714 -2.03 24.74 6.03
N THR A 715 -1.09 23.98 6.59
CA THR A 715 0.31 24.38 6.71
C THR A 715 0.97 24.47 5.33
N LEU A 716 0.75 23.47 4.46
CA LEU A 716 1.32 23.43 3.12
C LEU A 716 0.83 24.60 2.25
N ILE A 717 -0.47 24.90 2.30
CA ILE A 717 -1.05 26.03 1.57
C ILE A 717 -0.55 27.38 2.12
N ASN A 718 -0.42 27.53 3.44
CA ASN A 718 0.18 28.74 4.02
C ASN A 718 1.66 28.91 3.64
N ASN A 719 2.41 27.81 3.57
CA ASN A 719 3.78 27.84 3.06
C ASN A 719 3.82 28.27 1.58
N LEU A 720 2.98 27.67 0.73
CA LEU A 720 2.85 28.06 -0.68
C LEU A 720 2.53 29.55 -0.82
N LYS A 721 1.55 30.06 -0.06
CA LYS A 721 1.18 31.48 -0.02
C LYS A 721 2.37 32.37 0.38
N THR A 722 3.14 31.97 1.39
CA THR A 722 4.31 32.70 1.88
C THR A 722 5.44 32.73 0.85
N VAL A 723 5.74 31.59 0.23
CA VAL A 723 6.76 31.46 -0.82
C VAL A 723 6.37 32.32 -2.03
N VAL A 724 5.12 32.27 -2.47
CA VAL A 724 4.60 33.11 -3.55
C VAL A 724 4.72 34.60 -3.20
N ALA A 725 4.30 35.03 -2.01
CA ALA A 725 4.38 36.42 -1.59
C ALA A 725 5.84 36.93 -1.55
N THR A 726 6.74 36.08 -1.05
CA THR A 726 8.18 36.35 -1.00
C THR A 726 8.75 36.51 -2.42
N TYR A 727 8.41 35.59 -3.33
CA TYR A 727 8.82 35.67 -4.73
C TYR A 727 8.29 36.95 -5.42
N LYS A 728 7.01 37.28 -5.24
CA LYS A 728 6.39 38.49 -5.79
C LYS A 728 7.12 39.76 -5.32
N THR A 729 7.40 39.84 -4.01
CA THR A 729 8.11 40.98 -3.39
C THR A 729 9.55 41.07 -3.88
N ALA A 730 10.29 39.97 -3.84
CA ALA A 730 11.69 39.92 -4.28
C ALA A 730 11.82 40.29 -5.76
N THR A 731 10.92 39.81 -6.61
CA THR A 731 10.91 40.10 -8.05
C THR A 731 10.73 41.60 -8.32
N VAL A 732 9.76 42.24 -7.66
CA VAL A 732 9.54 43.69 -7.80
C VAL A 732 10.72 44.49 -7.25
N ASN A 733 11.26 44.11 -6.09
CA ASN A 733 12.40 44.79 -5.48
C ASN A 733 13.66 44.68 -6.35
N ASN A 734 13.94 43.50 -6.90
CA ASN A 734 15.08 43.30 -7.81
C ASN A 734 14.92 44.11 -9.09
N ALA A 735 13.73 44.13 -9.69
CA ALA A 735 13.43 44.94 -10.86
C ALA A 735 13.62 46.44 -10.58
N ASN A 736 13.05 46.95 -9.48
CA ASN A 736 13.18 48.35 -9.07
C ASN A 736 14.63 48.74 -8.77
N LYS A 737 15.37 47.89 -8.05
CA LYS A 737 16.80 48.09 -7.79
C LYS A 737 17.58 48.22 -9.10
N LEU A 738 17.32 47.33 -10.06
CA LEU A 738 17.97 47.35 -11.37
C LEU A 738 17.63 48.61 -12.18
N LEU A 739 16.39 49.11 -12.11
CA LEU A 739 15.97 50.36 -12.75
C LEU A 739 16.71 51.59 -12.22
N THR A 740 17.25 51.53 -10.99
CA THR A 740 18.05 52.62 -10.40
C THR A 740 19.55 52.53 -10.73
N HIS A 741 20.00 51.46 -11.40
CA HIS A 741 21.39 51.24 -11.77
C HIS A 741 21.92 52.40 -12.64
N GLN A 742 23.17 52.82 -12.39
CA GLN A 742 23.72 54.04 -13.01
C GLN A 742 23.67 54.00 -14.54
N SER A 743 24.02 52.87 -15.15
CA SER A 743 23.96 52.67 -16.62
C SER A 743 22.54 52.78 -17.19
N VAL A 744 21.51 52.48 -16.40
CA VAL A 744 20.09 52.57 -16.80
C VAL A 744 19.59 54.02 -16.72
N LYS A 745 20.13 54.82 -15.78
CA LYS A 745 19.85 56.26 -15.68
C LYS A 745 20.52 57.07 -16.80
N THR A 746 21.71 56.66 -17.22
CA THR A 746 22.50 57.35 -18.25
C THR A 746 22.25 56.84 -19.67
N ALA A 747 21.51 55.74 -19.84
CA ALA A 747 21.16 55.16 -21.12
C ALA A 747 20.39 56.13 -22.03
N GLY A 748 20.94 56.41 -23.21
CA GLY A 748 20.26 57.15 -24.28
C GLY A 748 19.11 56.34 -24.90
N ALA A 749 18.14 57.04 -25.49
CA ALA A 749 16.87 56.46 -25.99
C ALA A 749 17.06 55.29 -26.99
N ASN A 750 18.17 55.26 -27.73
CA ASN A 750 18.44 54.24 -28.76
C ASN A 750 19.17 52.98 -28.25
N THR A 751 19.50 52.90 -26.95
CA THR A 751 20.25 51.76 -26.39
C THR A 751 19.39 50.52 -26.13
N ASN A 752 19.99 49.33 -26.16
CA ASN A 752 19.34 48.08 -25.72
C ASN A 752 18.88 48.16 -24.26
N ILE A 753 19.66 48.85 -23.42
CA ILE A 753 19.29 49.15 -22.03
C ILE A 753 18.00 49.97 -21.98
N ALA A 754 17.83 51.00 -22.82
CA ALA A 754 16.62 51.82 -22.83
C ALA A 754 15.37 51.03 -23.25
N ARG A 755 15.46 50.17 -24.28
CA ARG A 755 14.35 49.30 -24.68
C ARG A 755 14.00 48.26 -23.60
N ALA A 756 15.00 47.59 -23.05
CA ALA A 756 14.79 46.60 -21.98
C ALA A 756 14.21 47.26 -20.71
N LYS A 757 14.68 48.47 -20.38
CA LYS A 757 14.13 49.31 -19.31
C LYS A 757 12.65 49.60 -19.54
N THR A 758 12.28 50.13 -20.71
CA THR A 758 10.88 50.44 -21.04
C THR A 758 9.98 49.21 -20.92
N ASN A 759 10.41 48.06 -21.45
CA ASN A 759 9.64 46.82 -21.34
C ASN A 759 9.44 46.38 -19.88
N LEU A 760 10.50 46.42 -19.06
CA LEU A 760 10.41 46.10 -17.64
C LEU A 760 9.51 47.09 -16.88
N GLN A 761 9.59 48.38 -17.21
CA GLN A 761 8.78 49.43 -16.59
C GLN A 761 7.29 49.29 -16.95
N ASN A 762 6.99 48.95 -18.20
CA ASN A 762 5.62 48.64 -18.63
C ASN A 762 5.07 47.41 -17.90
N ALA A 763 5.87 46.35 -17.74
CA ALA A 763 5.45 45.16 -16.98
C ALA A 763 5.22 45.47 -15.48
N LEU A 764 6.03 46.33 -14.87
CA LEU A 764 5.84 46.80 -13.50
C LEU A 764 4.60 47.70 -13.35
N ASN A 765 4.22 48.43 -14.39
CA ASN A 765 3.06 49.32 -14.37
C ASN A 765 1.75 48.62 -14.75
N ALA A 766 1.82 47.40 -15.28
CA ALA A 766 0.64 46.63 -15.66
C ALA A 766 -0.28 46.33 -14.46
N THR A 767 -1.59 46.46 -14.67
CA THR A 767 -2.63 45.93 -13.78
C THR A 767 -2.61 44.40 -13.85
N GLY A 768 -2.50 43.73 -12.70
CA GLY A 768 -2.36 42.26 -12.66
C GLY A 768 -0.98 41.76 -13.09
N LYS A 769 0.09 42.38 -12.57
CA LYS A 769 1.51 42.07 -12.85
C LYS A 769 1.76 40.57 -13.08
N ASN A 770 2.42 40.26 -14.19
CA ASN A 770 2.98 38.93 -14.44
C ASN A 770 4.39 38.86 -13.84
N TYR A 771 4.57 38.19 -12.70
CA TYR A 771 5.85 38.20 -11.97
C TYR A 771 6.90 37.35 -12.67
N ASP A 772 6.52 36.26 -13.32
CA ASP A 772 7.44 35.46 -14.15
C ASP A 772 7.98 36.29 -15.32
N GLN A 773 7.10 37.06 -15.98
CA GLN A 773 7.50 37.99 -17.04
C GLN A 773 8.41 39.12 -16.51
N ILE A 774 8.10 39.69 -15.34
CA ILE A 774 8.96 40.71 -14.71
C ILE A 774 10.34 40.14 -14.39
N ALA A 775 10.42 38.91 -13.87
CA ALA A 775 11.69 38.24 -13.59
C ALA A 775 12.51 38.03 -14.87
N GLU A 776 11.89 37.55 -15.95
CA GLU A 776 12.53 37.38 -17.25
C GLU A 776 13.03 38.72 -17.83
N LEU A 777 12.20 39.76 -17.78
CA LEU A 777 12.57 41.10 -18.24
C LEU A 777 13.68 41.71 -17.37
N THR A 778 13.71 41.40 -16.07
CA THR A 778 14.79 41.80 -15.16
C THR A 778 16.11 41.15 -15.55
N GLN A 779 16.09 39.85 -15.91
CA GLN A 779 17.27 39.17 -16.44
C GLN A 779 17.71 39.75 -17.79
N LYS A 780 16.77 40.01 -18.72
CA LYS A 780 17.06 40.65 -20.01
C LYS A 780 17.69 42.04 -19.84
N LEU A 781 17.21 42.85 -18.90
CA LEU A 781 17.83 44.15 -18.60
C LEU A 781 19.22 43.97 -17.98
N THR A 782 19.41 42.99 -17.10
CA THR A 782 20.73 42.66 -16.54
C THR A 782 21.71 42.26 -17.63
N ALA A 783 21.31 41.38 -18.55
CA ALA A 783 22.11 40.98 -19.70
C ALA A 783 22.40 42.18 -20.63
N ALA A 784 21.43 43.07 -20.85
CA ALA A 784 21.64 44.29 -21.63
C ALA A 784 22.66 45.24 -20.97
N ILE A 785 22.64 45.36 -19.63
CA ILE A 785 23.66 46.14 -18.89
C ILE A 785 25.04 45.50 -19.07
N ASN A 786 25.16 44.20 -18.86
CA ASN A 786 26.44 43.48 -18.95
C ASN A 786 27.01 43.45 -20.38
N GLY A 787 26.13 43.37 -21.40
CA GLY A 787 26.51 43.36 -22.81
C GLY A 787 26.75 44.75 -23.40
N THR A 788 26.54 45.83 -22.65
CA THR A 788 26.77 47.20 -23.12
C THR A 788 28.16 47.68 -22.75
N THR A 789 28.94 48.10 -23.74
CA THR A 789 30.28 48.66 -23.50
C THR A 789 30.19 50.14 -23.14
N ILE A 790 30.87 50.58 -22.07
CA ILE A 790 30.93 51.99 -21.68
C ILE A 790 32.12 52.66 -22.39
N LYS A 791 31.88 53.73 -23.14
CA LYS A 791 32.93 54.46 -23.89
C LYS A 791 32.88 55.96 -23.62
N GLN A 792 33.96 56.52 -23.09
CA GLN A 792 34.08 57.97 -22.89
C GLN A 792 34.10 58.72 -24.24
N VAL A 793 33.30 59.79 -24.35
CA VAL A 793 33.30 60.65 -25.52
C VAL A 793 34.57 61.49 -25.56
N LYS A 794 35.49 61.20 -26.48
CA LYS A 794 36.71 62.01 -26.60
C LYS A 794 36.38 63.42 -27.10
N VAL A 795 36.70 64.44 -26.31
CA VAL A 795 36.64 65.85 -26.74
C VAL A 795 37.86 66.61 -26.28
N SER A 796 38.41 67.43 -27.17
CA SER A 796 39.48 68.38 -26.83
C SER A 796 39.17 69.75 -27.40
N VAL A 797 39.57 70.80 -26.67
CA VAL A 797 39.36 72.19 -27.07
C VAL A 797 40.72 72.82 -27.31
N ALA A 798 40.98 73.26 -28.54
CA ALA A 798 42.23 73.94 -28.85
C ALA A 798 42.27 75.33 -28.21
N LYS A 799 43.48 75.88 -28.06
CA LYS A 799 43.70 77.24 -27.58
C LYS A 799 42.86 78.22 -28.40
N SER A 800 41.94 78.94 -27.75
CA SER A 800 41.02 79.85 -28.44
C SER A 800 41.17 81.27 -27.90
N TYR A 801 41.09 82.24 -28.81
CA TYR A 801 41.29 83.65 -28.48
C TYR A 801 39.98 84.43 -28.57
N HIS A 802 39.71 85.30 -27.59
CA HIS A 802 38.42 85.98 -27.46
C HIS A 802 37.97 86.79 -28.71
N LYS A 803 38.90 87.32 -29.52
CA LYS A 803 38.55 88.06 -30.75
C LYS A 803 38.07 87.18 -31.91
N ASN A 804 38.31 85.86 -31.86
CA ASN A 804 37.88 84.94 -32.92
C ASN A 804 36.35 84.79 -32.96
N ASN A 805 35.66 84.98 -31.83
CA ASN A 805 34.22 84.65 -31.67
C ASN A 805 33.88 83.21 -32.07
N TYR A 806 34.83 82.29 -31.91
CA TYR A 806 34.63 80.84 -32.00
C TYR A 806 35.65 80.14 -31.13
N ILE A 807 35.38 78.87 -30.80
CA ILE A 807 36.36 77.93 -30.25
C ILE A 807 36.56 76.78 -31.23
N THR A 808 37.75 76.18 -31.24
CA THR A 808 38.02 74.99 -32.06
C THR A 808 37.94 73.75 -31.18
N VAL A 809 37.07 72.81 -31.56
CA VAL A 809 36.81 71.56 -30.84
C VAL A 809 37.16 70.38 -31.73
N THR A 810 37.74 69.33 -31.16
CA THR A 810 37.95 68.03 -31.82
C THR A 810 37.13 66.98 -31.08
N THR A 811 36.31 66.23 -31.81
CA THR A 811 35.55 65.09 -31.28
C THR A 811 35.13 64.17 -32.44
N THR A 812 34.61 62.98 -32.14
CA THR A 812 34.13 62.01 -33.13
C THR A 812 32.86 62.52 -33.84
N LYS A 813 32.69 62.19 -35.11
CA LYS A 813 31.48 62.43 -35.92
C LYS A 813 30.25 61.89 -35.17
N GLY A 814 29.15 62.65 -35.22
CA GLY A 814 27.90 62.33 -34.53
C GLY A 814 27.82 62.86 -33.10
N ASN A 815 28.95 63.16 -32.44
CA ASN A 815 28.92 63.72 -31.10
C ASN A 815 28.29 65.12 -31.09
N LYS A 816 27.37 65.35 -30.16
CA LYS A 816 26.80 66.67 -29.90
C LYS A 816 27.67 67.39 -28.88
N VAL A 817 28.14 68.58 -29.24
CA VAL A 817 28.96 69.44 -28.39
C VAL A 817 28.15 70.65 -27.94
N THR A 818 28.03 70.83 -26.63
CA THR A 818 27.38 71.97 -25.98
C THR A 818 28.43 72.81 -25.25
N VAL A 819 28.44 74.11 -25.52
CA VAL A 819 29.36 75.06 -24.88
C VAL A 819 28.57 75.97 -23.95
N LYS A 820 28.98 76.05 -22.68
CA LYS A 820 28.40 76.91 -21.66
C LYS A 820 29.38 77.97 -21.18
N ALA A 821 28.87 79.15 -20.86
CA ALA A 821 29.58 80.21 -20.14
C ALA A 821 28.88 80.43 -18.78
N GLY A 822 29.49 79.95 -17.70
CA GLY A 822 28.74 79.72 -16.46
C GLY A 822 27.61 78.72 -16.71
N ASN A 823 26.39 79.03 -16.27
CA ASN A 823 25.22 78.17 -16.47
C ASN A 823 24.52 78.35 -17.83
N LYS A 824 24.87 79.38 -18.60
CA LYS A 824 24.21 79.70 -19.87
C LYS A 824 24.82 78.92 -21.04
N VAL A 825 23.99 78.20 -21.82
CA VAL A 825 24.39 77.63 -23.11
C VAL A 825 24.61 78.76 -24.11
N VAL A 826 25.81 78.82 -24.68
CA VAL A 826 26.22 79.86 -25.63
C VAL A 826 26.38 79.35 -27.06
N ALA A 827 26.54 78.04 -27.24
CA ALA A 827 26.52 77.38 -28.54
C ALA A 827 26.27 75.87 -28.38
N THR A 828 25.63 75.25 -29.37
CA THR A 828 25.48 73.80 -29.49
C THR A 828 25.70 73.42 -30.95
N MET A 829 26.42 72.32 -31.21
CA MET A 829 26.65 71.82 -32.56
C MET A 829 26.92 70.31 -32.56
N THR A 830 26.47 69.61 -33.59
CA THR A 830 26.82 68.19 -33.82
C THR A 830 28.03 68.10 -34.75
N ALA A 831 29.01 67.28 -34.38
CA ALA A 831 30.21 67.03 -35.17
C ALA A 831 29.84 66.31 -36.47
N LYS A 832 30.18 66.92 -37.62
CA LYS A 832 29.88 66.36 -38.95
C LYS A 832 30.98 65.43 -39.49
N SER A 833 32.15 65.40 -38.86
CA SER A 833 33.33 64.59 -39.22
C SER A 833 34.24 64.41 -38.00
N ASP A 834 35.09 63.38 -37.99
CA ASP A 834 36.03 63.03 -36.89
C ASP A 834 37.24 63.98 -36.71
N ASN A 835 37.09 65.25 -37.09
CA ASN A 835 38.18 66.22 -37.20
C ASN A 835 37.92 67.49 -36.38
N LYS A 836 38.92 68.38 -36.31
CA LYS A 836 38.80 69.72 -35.70
C LYS A 836 37.77 70.57 -36.45
N PHE A 837 36.86 71.20 -35.72
CA PHE A 837 35.89 72.16 -36.27
C PHE A 837 35.68 73.37 -35.35
N ASN A 838 35.19 74.46 -35.91
CA ASN A 838 34.97 75.71 -35.18
C ASN A 838 33.51 75.88 -34.75
N ILE A 839 33.27 76.08 -33.45
CA ILE A 839 31.97 76.42 -32.88
C ILE A 839 31.91 77.92 -32.64
N LYS A 840 31.04 78.63 -33.36
CA LYS A 840 30.88 80.08 -33.24
C LYS A 840 30.23 80.46 -31.90
N ILE A 841 30.82 81.43 -31.19
CA ILE A 841 30.34 81.98 -29.92
C ILE A 841 30.34 83.50 -30.02
N ASN A 842 29.16 84.11 -30.02
CA ASN A 842 29.02 85.55 -30.12
C ASN A 842 29.40 86.25 -28.79
N GLY A 843 30.31 87.22 -28.85
CA GLY A 843 30.65 88.05 -27.68
C GLY A 843 31.61 87.40 -26.69
N LEU A 844 32.56 86.59 -27.18
CA LEU A 844 33.53 85.87 -26.35
C LEU A 844 34.45 86.86 -25.60
N LYS A 845 34.59 86.72 -24.27
CA LYS A 845 35.37 87.64 -23.41
C LYS A 845 36.75 87.06 -23.08
N ALA A 846 37.74 87.94 -22.88
CA ALA A 846 39.08 87.52 -22.46
C ALA A 846 39.05 86.91 -21.05
N LYS A 847 39.81 85.82 -20.83
CA LYS A 847 39.84 85.03 -19.57
C LYS A 847 38.50 84.39 -19.18
N GLN A 848 37.46 84.46 -20.02
CA GLN A 848 36.18 83.80 -19.76
C GLN A 848 36.39 82.29 -19.67
N LYS A 849 35.88 81.67 -18.60
CA LYS A 849 35.82 80.21 -18.50
C LYS A 849 34.61 79.70 -19.28
N LEU A 850 34.85 78.75 -20.16
CA LEU A 850 33.83 78.00 -20.87
C LEU A 850 33.86 76.55 -20.42
N THR A 851 32.69 75.94 -20.35
CA THR A 851 32.52 74.50 -20.13
C THR A 851 32.06 73.89 -21.45
N VAL A 852 32.89 73.03 -22.03
CA VAL A 852 32.58 72.31 -23.27
C VAL A 852 32.21 70.88 -22.92
N ILE A 853 31.00 70.49 -23.29
CA ILE A 853 30.38 69.21 -22.95
C ILE A 853 30.15 68.46 -24.26
N ALA A 854 30.68 67.24 -24.39
CA ALA A 854 30.43 66.38 -25.54
C ALA A 854 29.67 65.11 -25.14
N GLU A 855 28.62 64.78 -25.89
CA GLU A 855 27.71 63.64 -25.66
C GLU A 855 27.37 62.92 -26.98
N ARG A 856 26.96 61.65 -26.92
CA ARG A 856 26.56 60.82 -28.08
C ARG A 856 25.44 59.86 -27.67
N ASN A 857 24.40 59.70 -28.48
CA ASN A 857 23.17 58.98 -28.11
C ASN A 857 22.73 57.89 -29.13
N ASP A 858 23.55 57.53 -30.11
CA ASP A 858 23.09 56.85 -31.34
C ASP A 858 23.56 55.39 -31.54
N GLU A 859 24.16 54.73 -30.55
CA GLU A 859 24.60 53.32 -30.68
C GLU A 859 23.86 52.38 -29.72
N ALA A 860 23.33 51.28 -30.25
CA ALA A 860 22.45 50.36 -29.50
C ALA A 860 23.17 49.58 -28.39
N THR A 861 24.47 49.30 -28.56
CA THR A 861 25.29 48.44 -27.67
C THR A 861 26.41 49.20 -26.95
N ILE A 862 26.52 50.51 -27.16
CA ILE A 862 27.58 51.33 -26.58
C ILE A 862 26.98 52.50 -25.81
N LEU A 863 27.32 52.60 -24.53
CA LEU A 863 26.94 53.69 -23.66
C LEU A 863 28.03 54.76 -23.62
N HIS A 864 27.75 55.91 -24.23
CA HIS A 864 28.70 57.01 -24.29
C HIS A 864 28.59 57.92 -23.07
N THR A 865 29.67 58.07 -22.30
CA THR A 865 29.67 59.01 -21.16
C THR A 865 30.08 60.41 -21.60
N THR A 866 29.38 61.40 -21.05
CA THR A 866 29.64 62.81 -21.30
C THR A 866 31.04 63.20 -20.82
N THR A 867 31.81 63.87 -21.68
CA THR A 867 33.09 64.45 -21.26
C THR A 867 32.98 65.96 -21.18
N THR A 868 33.42 66.50 -20.05
CA THR A 868 33.40 67.93 -19.75
C THR A 868 34.82 68.48 -19.71
N VAL A 869 35.12 69.45 -20.57
CA VAL A 869 36.39 70.15 -20.62
C VAL A 869 36.17 71.61 -20.25
N THR A 870 36.89 72.08 -19.23
CA THR A 870 36.94 73.50 -18.92
C THR A 870 37.99 74.17 -19.80
N HIS A 871 37.57 75.15 -20.58
CA HIS A 871 38.45 75.93 -21.45
C HIS A 871 38.48 77.39 -21.02
N GLN A 872 39.66 77.91 -20.70
CA GLN A 872 39.83 79.33 -20.45
C GLN A 872 40.19 80.08 -21.73
N VAL A 873 39.31 80.99 -22.15
CA VAL A 873 39.52 81.80 -23.34
C VAL A 873 40.77 82.67 -23.14
N THR A 874 41.70 82.55 -24.07
CA THR A 874 42.94 83.32 -24.01
C THR A 874 42.70 84.76 -24.48
N ALA A 875 43.31 85.73 -23.79
CA ALA A 875 43.38 87.09 -24.31
C ALA A 875 44.17 87.09 -25.63
N SER A 876 43.55 87.57 -26.72
CA SER A 876 44.22 87.75 -28.02
C SER A 876 45.51 88.55 -27.80
N PRO A 877 46.63 88.15 -28.42
CA PRO A 877 47.87 88.89 -28.32
C PRO A 877 47.65 90.36 -28.61
N LYS A 878 48.30 91.24 -27.84
CA LYS A 878 48.21 92.68 -28.08
C LYS A 878 48.74 92.96 -29.49
N VAL A 879 47.87 93.41 -30.40
CA VAL A 879 48.31 93.88 -31.71
C VAL A 879 49.03 95.21 -31.51
N LYS A 880 50.34 95.21 -31.78
CA LYS A 880 51.19 96.39 -31.71
C LYS A 880 51.29 97.02 -33.08
N ALA A 881 51.02 98.31 -33.15
CA ALA A 881 51.26 99.13 -34.32
C ALA A 881 51.92 100.42 -33.87
N LYS A 882 53.02 100.81 -34.52
CA LYS A 882 53.73 102.05 -34.22
C LYS A 882 53.63 102.99 -35.42
N LYS A 883 53.64 104.29 -35.15
CA LYS A 883 53.69 105.35 -36.17
C LYS A 883 52.55 105.27 -37.21
N LEU A 884 51.38 104.76 -36.83
CA LEU A 884 50.20 104.74 -37.69
C LEU A 884 49.79 106.17 -38.08
N LYS A 885 49.89 106.48 -39.37
CA LYS A 885 49.58 107.80 -39.93
C LYS A 885 48.87 107.63 -41.26
N VAL A 886 47.99 108.58 -41.56
CA VAL A 886 47.43 108.73 -42.91
C VAL A 886 47.83 110.11 -43.41
N LYS A 887 48.68 110.16 -44.45
CA LYS A 887 49.13 111.41 -45.08
C LYS A 887 48.83 111.31 -46.58
N GLY A 888 48.02 112.24 -47.08
CA GLY A 888 47.54 112.20 -48.46
C GLY A 888 46.72 110.94 -48.76
N LYS A 889 47.15 110.15 -49.76
CA LYS A 889 46.55 108.84 -50.08
C LYS A 889 47.23 107.68 -49.34
N LEU A 890 48.30 107.90 -48.57
CA LEU A 890 49.08 106.81 -47.98
C LEU A 890 48.74 106.57 -46.51
N VAL A 891 48.43 105.32 -46.19
CA VAL A 891 48.43 104.80 -44.82
C VAL A 891 49.79 104.16 -44.56
N THR A 892 50.50 104.70 -43.57
CA THR A 892 51.84 104.25 -43.17
C THR A 892 51.89 103.93 -41.70
N GLY A 893 52.87 103.10 -41.31
CA GLY A 893 53.05 102.61 -39.96
C GLY A 893 53.89 101.34 -39.94
N THR A 894 54.14 100.78 -38.77
CA THR A 894 54.79 99.47 -38.64
C THR A 894 53.91 98.52 -37.85
N VAL A 895 53.89 97.25 -38.29
CA VAL A 895 53.10 96.14 -37.75
C VAL A 895 53.93 94.87 -37.76
N LYS A 896 53.45 93.81 -37.11
CA LYS A 896 54.09 92.50 -37.21
C LYS A 896 54.05 92.01 -38.67
N LYS A 897 55.14 91.38 -39.12
CA LYS A 897 55.21 90.73 -40.43
C LYS A 897 54.05 89.73 -40.58
N GLY A 898 53.37 89.75 -41.73
CA GLY A 898 52.20 88.92 -42.01
C GLY A 898 50.87 89.46 -41.45
N SER A 899 50.85 90.63 -40.79
CA SER A 899 49.59 91.25 -40.38
C SER A 899 48.79 91.82 -41.56
N THR A 900 47.49 91.60 -41.56
CA THR A 900 46.51 92.20 -42.49
C THR A 900 46.04 93.54 -41.94
N VAL A 901 46.15 94.60 -42.74
CA VAL A 901 45.72 95.95 -42.38
C VAL A 901 44.53 96.33 -43.23
N LYS A 902 43.39 96.56 -42.57
CA LYS A 902 42.12 96.97 -43.14
C LYS A 902 41.83 98.41 -42.74
N VAL A 903 41.53 99.27 -43.70
CA VAL A 903 41.24 100.69 -43.50
C VAL A 903 39.78 100.94 -43.84
N TYR A 904 39.06 101.60 -42.94
CA TYR A 904 37.64 101.87 -43.04
C TYR A 904 37.34 103.37 -42.92
N LYS A 905 36.33 103.83 -43.66
CA LYS A 905 35.63 105.10 -43.39
C LYS A 905 34.21 104.77 -42.91
N GLY A 906 33.91 105.09 -41.65
CA GLY A 906 32.69 104.58 -41.01
C GLY A 906 32.72 103.05 -40.92
N LYS A 907 31.70 102.38 -41.47
CA LYS A 907 31.64 100.90 -41.60
C LYS A 907 32.20 100.37 -42.94
N LYS A 908 32.46 101.24 -43.93
CA LYS A 908 32.88 100.84 -45.28
C LYS A 908 34.39 100.56 -45.34
N LEU A 909 34.77 99.36 -45.78
CA LEU A 909 36.17 98.99 -46.06
C LEU A 909 36.63 99.72 -47.32
N ILE A 910 37.74 100.46 -47.22
CA ILE A 910 38.25 101.30 -48.30
C ILE A 910 39.65 100.90 -48.76
N ALA A 911 40.38 100.13 -47.97
CA ALA A 911 41.62 99.48 -48.39
C ALA A 911 41.92 98.29 -47.47
N GLU A 912 42.51 97.23 -48.02
CA GLU A 912 42.98 96.07 -47.27
C GLU A 912 44.30 95.60 -47.86
N LYS A 913 45.27 95.26 -47.01
CA LYS A 913 46.56 94.71 -47.46
C LYS A 913 47.23 93.85 -46.39
N VAL A 914 47.72 92.69 -46.78
CA VAL A 914 48.64 91.88 -45.95
C VAL A 914 50.05 92.47 -46.03
N ILE A 915 50.67 92.69 -44.88
CA ILE A 915 51.96 93.38 -44.77
C ILE A 915 53.09 92.36 -44.65
N LYS A 916 53.75 92.06 -45.77
CA LYS A 916 54.80 91.02 -45.89
C LYS A 916 56.13 91.36 -45.20
N ASN A 917 56.43 92.62 -44.89
CA ASN A 917 57.73 93.05 -44.35
C ASN A 917 57.61 93.90 -43.06
N GLY A 918 56.44 93.92 -42.44
CA GLY A 918 56.16 94.70 -41.22
C GLY A 918 56.03 96.21 -41.40
N LYS A 919 56.23 96.77 -42.61
CA LYS A 919 56.02 98.19 -42.90
C LYS A 919 54.71 98.40 -43.66
N ILE A 920 53.76 99.12 -43.06
CA ILE A 920 52.52 99.49 -43.74
C ILE A 920 52.85 100.52 -44.82
N LYS A 921 52.51 100.20 -46.07
CA LYS A 921 52.43 101.15 -47.19
C LYS A 921 51.20 100.77 -48.03
N ILE A 922 50.08 101.39 -47.69
CA ILE A 922 48.78 101.17 -48.36
C ILE A 922 48.35 102.48 -48.99
N THR A 923 48.14 102.46 -50.30
CA THR A 923 47.60 103.60 -51.03
C THR A 923 46.08 103.50 -51.09
N LEU A 924 45.39 104.49 -50.54
CA LEU A 924 43.94 104.65 -50.60
C LEU A 924 43.54 105.13 -52.01
N LYS A 925 42.40 104.65 -52.51
CA LYS A 925 41.89 105.01 -53.84
C LYS A 925 41.75 106.54 -54.05
N LYS A 926 41.37 107.27 -53.00
CA LYS A 926 41.24 108.73 -53.01
C LYS A 926 41.81 109.38 -51.74
N LYS A 927 42.12 110.68 -51.83
CA LYS A 927 42.53 111.51 -50.68
C LYS A 927 41.31 111.77 -49.81
N TYR A 928 41.52 111.80 -48.50
CA TYR A 928 40.48 112.15 -47.53
C TYR A 928 40.80 113.51 -46.90
N ALA A 929 39.75 114.25 -46.51
CA ALA A 929 39.90 115.57 -45.92
C ALA A 929 40.69 115.50 -44.60
N LYS A 930 41.44 116.56 -44.29
CA LYS A 930 42.20 116.70 -43.04
C LYS A 930 41.26 116.48 -41.84
N LYS A 931 41.77 115.84 -40.78
CA LYS A 931 41.00 115.43 -39.59
C LYS A 931 39.94 114.33 -39.80
N THR A 932 39.69 113.84 -41.04
CA THR A 932 38.80 112.68 -41.27
C THR A 932 39.25 111.49 -40.42
N LYS A 933 38.32 110.90 -39.67
CA LYS A 933 38.60 109.70 -38.86
C LYS A 933 38.51 108.46 -39.75
N LEU A 934 39.65 107.80 -39.98
CA LEU A 934 39.70 106.48 -40.59
C LEU A 934 39.95 105.43 -39.50
N LYS A 935 39.21 104.33 -39.54
CA LYS A 935 39.43 103.18 -38.66
C LYS A 935 40.40 102.23 -39.35
N ILE A 936 41.59 102.05 -38.79
CA ILE A 936 42.59 101.11 -39.29
C ILE A 936 42.57 99.90 -38.37
N THR A 937 42.05 98.79 -38.85
CA THR A 937 42.07 97.50 -38.17
C THR A 937 43.29 96.72 -38.63
N ILE A 938 44.15 96.36 -37.70
CA ILE A 938 45.28 95.46 -37.98
C ILE A 938 44.93 94.13 -37.36
N GLN A 939 44.97 93.09 -38.17
CA GLN A 939 44.76 91.71 -37.81
C GLN A 939 46.07 90.94 -38.00
N HIS A 940 46.44 90.10 -37.04
CA HIS A 940 47.56 89.19 -37.16
C HIS A 940 47.04 87.78 -36.94
N ASP A 941 47.13 86.97 -37.98
CA ASP A 941 46.73 85.57 -37.94
C ASP A 941 47.88 84.72 -37.36
N HIS A 942 47.51 83.70 -36.61
CA HIS A 942 48.41 82.71 -36.02
C HIS A 942 47.70 81.34 -36.03
N ALA A 943 48.43 80.25 -35.73
CA ALA A 943 47.90 78.88 -35.82
C ALA A 943 46.53 78.64 -35.14
N ASN A 944 46.19 79.42 -34.12
CA ASN A 944 44.97 79.28 -33.32
C ASN A 944 43.94 80.43 -33.54
N GLY A 945 43.96 81.09 -34.69
CA GLY A 945 43.04 82.18 -35.07
C GLY A 945 43.74 83.53 -35.26
N PHE A 946 43.17 84.63 -34.76
CA PHE A 946 43.74 85.96 -34.99
C PHE A 946 43.64 86.91 -33.80
N ALA A 947 44.53 87.89 -33.78
CA ALA A 947 44.41 89.08 -32.95
C ALA A 947 44.12 90.27 -33.84
N SER A 948 43.09 91.05 -33.52
CA SER A 948 42.83 92.31 -34.21
C SER A 948 42.69 93.48 -33.24
N LYS A 949 43.17 94.65 -33.66
CA LYS A 949 42.91 95.92 -32.98
C LYS A 949 42.61 96.98 -34.02
N THR A 950 41.67 97.86 -33.68
CA THR A 950 41.30 98.99 -34.53
C THR A 950 41.80 100.26 -33.88
N TRP A 951 42.53 101.06 -34.65
CA TRP A 951 42.91 102.42 -34.31
C TRP A 951 42.06 103.39 -35.09
N THR A 952 41.57 104.43 -34.44
CA THR A 952 41.00 105.57 -35.15
C THR A 952 42.13 106.55 -35.41
N VAL A 953 42.51 106.72 -36.68
CA VAL A 953 43.58 107.60 -37.11
C VAL A 953 42.98 108.75 -37.89
N ARG A 954 43.30 109.99 -37.49
CA ARG A 954 42.91 111.18 -38.23
C ARG A 954 43.87 111.39 -39.39
N VAL A 955 43.33 111.71 -40.56
CA VAL A 955 44.12 112.12 -41.72
C VAL A 955 44.86 113.41 -41.38
N LYS A 956 46.19 113.38 -41.52
CA LYS A 956 47.08 114.51 -41.24
C LYS A 956 47.18 115.46 -42.43
#